data_AF-A0A519Y702-F1
#
_entry.id   AF-A0A519Y702-F1
#
_cell.length_a   1.000
_cell.length_b   1.000
_cell.length_c   1.000
_cell.angle_alpha   90.00
_cell.angle_beta   90.00
_cell.angle_gamma   90.00
#
_symmetry.space_group_name_H-M   'P 1'
#
loop_
_entity.id
_entity.type
_entity.pdbx_description
1 polymer ?
#
loop_
_entity_poly.entity_id
_entity_poly.type
_entity_poly.pdbx_seq_one_letter_code
_entity_poly.pdbx_strand_id
1 'polypeptide(L)'
;MHKLLFAITLLFILTFSGVQAQFKIVGKSLGDNNIGQALISIKLTNASNKSVYTQSDSLGNYIFLNLPSGSYNIFFSAINYISQQRNFQLRSDTSINIQLMENSQKLVDVQINSKKPLVEKRIDRTIFNVENSISAIGTDALELLAKVPGVRVMNDQVSLVGKGAVNVMMNDKLIQLSQDDLSNYLKSISSDQISKIEVITNPPAKYDAQGNNGLINIVLKKVTAEGIKGSVNTVFTQATHPTASVGGNISYRKDKITVNSTLNVRKGSIVPFEQSNIFYPNQTWNVVNKDRNFRTVPSAQVGLDYQISKKALLSLSYNGGLTNFHSEENIKTKVFNHQSNLDSLLKSDANAKIRSNFHATNLYLKQSLDSTGKQLIINADWFRFADDKTRFFNNQSYLTDGALIPDSFVEYLSTSKQNINLYTLKADVDLPFKTFKFAVGAKLSFINNESDVAFYKRRNTVYELDVNQSNLFSYRENTQALYVNLNKTIRKWDFQIGLRGEYTQIDGVSVNQRNENSYFQLFPTLYVVYRATDQSEWNINYGRRINRPAYRKLNPFRWYSNPFVYAEGNPFLQPSYNNNVEISHTYKSLFISTFSFSNTQDGFNDVNFIDASSNTQASKPVNFITGYQYQFSNSAVLSPFKNWQTTNQFNVFYNVSNSSIVQTLSNLKGAGAYFSTLNQFTFNKSKTILADINFAVANIQATNDPSRTTITKWVAQAYKSRICLFEGTFRKYHTSLGLAGTANKWLEDAAASANDIIRNAGYSLNTAGGAGVSYRQVFTSNTPVASEVLQAAVADINLGILNEANWWWTSGTYGAKASFTRTFINTYLKLDGTPYTNDPAYRTMIFKDEVKNRDLRLKQTIRLGDYKRVSNGVLVPAPPLFSYTFTGYQPIKWTLDDMGLDAGALNTNAIALFRYAEVLLNYAEAKAELGTLTDADWTLTIGALRSRAGITGGLATKPIVADPYLVANYFPGISDPSILEVRRERGIELSLEGQRFGDILRWKRGELMMQEWNGFYVPALNVAMDLNEDGIMDVAFYQGTTAPSLGANITYVNVSPRIGNAVNSQLLKNGTSGELTWMNEIPRKWLERNYYYPIPLNDFQRNPNLGQNTGWE
;
A
#
# COMPACT_ATOMS: atom_id res chain seq x y z
N MET A 1 -9.11 -6.70 102.80
CA MET A 1 -8.20 -5.93 101.91
C MET A 1 -8.48 -6.08 100.40
N HIS A 2 -9.08 -7.18 99.92
CA HIS A 2 -9.36 -7.36 98.48
C HIS A 2 -10.55 -6.56 97.90
N LYS A 3 -11.45 -6.00 98.73
CA LYS A 3 -12.53 -5.11 98.26
C LYS A 3 -12.10 -3.64 98.11
N LEU A 4 -11.01 -3.22 98.76
CA LEU A 4 -10.43 -1.88 98.62
C LEU A 4 -9.48 -1.80 97.41
N LEU A 5 -8.78 -2.90 97.09
CA LEU A 5 -7.97 -3.00 95.87
C LEU A 5 -8.83 -3.03 94.60
N PHE A 6 -10.00 -3.71 94.61
CA PHE A 6 -10.90 -3.74 93.45
C PHE A 6 -11.58 -2.38 93.20
N ALA A 7 -11.85 -1.60 94.26
CA ALA A 7 -12.37 -0.24 94.13
C ALA A 7 -11.32 0.76 93.64
N ILE A 8 -10.04 0.59 94.00
CA ILE A 8 -8.93 1.44 93.53
C ILE A 8 -8.54 1.07 92.08
N THR A 9 -8.64 -0.20 91.68
CA THR A 9 -8.43 -0.60 90.27
C THR A 9 -9.59 -0.15 89.36
N LEU A 10 -10.83 -0.07 89.86
CA LEU A 10 -11.95 0.49 89.09
C LEU A 10 -11.90 2.02 88.97
N LEU A 11 -11.31 2.73 89.95
CA LEU A 11 -11.09 4.19 89.89
C LEU A 11 -9.89 4.60 89.02
N PHE A 12 -8.91 3.71 88.83
CA PHE A 12 -7.76 3.94 87.92
C PHE A 12 -8.04 3.55 86.46
N ILE A 13 -9.07 2.73 86.19
CA ILE A 13 -9.52 2.38 84.83
C ILE A 13 -10.51 3.42 84.26
N LEU A 14 -11.06 4.31 85.08
CA LEU A 14 -11.99 5.38 84.68
C LEU A 14 -11.34 6.77 84.48
N THR A 15 -10.01 6.89 84.55
CA THR A 15 -9.29 8.18 84.43
C THR A 15 -8.30 8.28 83.25
N PHE A 16 -8.35 7.37 82.27
CA PHE A 16 -7.57 7.50 81.01
C PHE A 16 -8.36 7.21 79.72
N SER A 17 -9.67 7.40 79.73
CA SER A 17 -10.46 7.61 78.50
C SER A 17 -10.47 9.09 78.14
N GLY A 18 -9.32 9.60 77.69
CA GLY A 18 -9.29 10.84 76.93
C GLY A 18 -10.07 10.62 75.64
N VAL A 19 -11.35 10.98 75.62
CA VAL A 19 -12.16 11.05 74.40
C VAL A 19 -11.51 12.13 73.54
N GLN A 20 -10.58 11.74 72.67
CA GLN A 20 -10.12 12.63 71.62
C GLN A 20 -11.30 12.85 70.68
N ALA A 21 -11.79 14.08 70.64
CA ALA A 21 -12.77 14.49 69.64
C ALA A 21 -12.20 14.14 68.26
N GLN A 22 -12.90 13.23 67.57
CA GLN A 22 -12.59 12.80 66.23
C GLN A 22 -13.35 13.71 65.27
N PHE A 23 -12.62 14.44 64.45
CA PHE A 23 -13.16 15.39 63.49
C PHE A 23 -13.13 14.80 62.08
N LYS A 24 -14.03 15.30 61.22
CA LYS A 24 -13.98 15.04 59.78
C LYS A 24 -13.56 16.28 59.00
N ILE A 25 -12.97 16.02 57.84
CA ILE A 25 -12.74 17.04 56.83
C ILE A 25 -13.53 16.64 55.60
N VAL A 26 -14.38 17.53 55.12
CA VAL A 26 -15.06 17.41 53.82
C VAL A 26 -14.59 18.53 52.90
N GLY A 27 -14.74 18.36 51.60
CA GLY A 27 -14.33 19.41 50.68
C GLY A 27 -14.63 19.10 49.23
N LYS A 28 -14.46 20.12 48.39
CA LYS A 28 -14.67 20.02 46.95
C LYS A 28 -13.45 20.52 46.18
N SER A 29 -12.97 19.71 45.24
CA SER A 29 -11.93 20.09 44.29
C SER A 29 -12.60 20.64 43.03
N LEU A 30 -12.35 21.91 42.72
CA LEU A 30 -12.97 22.65 41.61
C LEU A 30 -11.90 22.98 40.56
N GLY A 31 -12.28 22.89 39.29
CA GLY A 31 -11.48 23.36 38.15
C GLY A 31 -12.06 24.66 37.60
N ASP A 32 -11.53 25.16 36.49
CA ASP A 32 -11.97 26.43 35.90
C ASP A 32 -13.49 26.45 35.65
N ASN A 33 -14.15 27.57 35.97
CA ASN A 33 -15.61 27.77 35.99
C ASN A 33 -16.41 27.05 37.10
N ASN A 34 -15.82 26.77 38.27
CA ASN A 34 -16.48 26.16 39.44
C ASN A 34 -17.08 24.75 39.20
N ILE A 35 -16.56 24.02 38.21
CA ILE A 35 -16.97 22.64 37.93
C ILE A 35 -16.14 21.68 38.80
N GLY A 36 -16.82 20.74 39.47
CA GLY A 36 -16.17 19.72 40.30
C GLY A 36 -15.28 18.78 39.50
N GLN A 37 -14.07 18.52 40.00
CA GLN A 37 -13.06 17.70 39.34
C GLN A 37 -12.89 16.37 40.05
N ALA A 38 -13.07 15.29 39.30
CA ALA A 38 -12.95 13.93 39.80
C ALA A 38 -11.50 13.45 39.86
N LEU A 39 -11.24 12.42 40.68
CA LEU A 39 -9.96 11.71 40.76
C LEU A 39 -8.76 12.58 41.15
N ILE A 40 -8.98 13.74 41.79
CA ILE A 40 -7.92 14.53 42.38
C ILE A 40 -7.39 13.77 43.59
N SER A 41 -6.09 13.48 43.63
CA SER A 41 -5.50 12.81 44.77
C SER A 41 -5.27 13.81 45.90
N ILE A 42 -5.92 13.58 47.04
CA ILE A 42 -5.80 14.41 48.23
C ILE A 42 -5.05 13.63 49.30
N LYS A 43 -3.91 14.17 49.74
CA LYS A 43 -3.09 13.65 50.83
C LYS A 43 -3.21 14.57 52.03
N LEU A 44 -3.55 14.01 53.18
CA LEU A 44 -3.55 14.72 54.46
C LEU A 44 -2.40 14.21 55.33
N THR A 45 -1.54 15.10 55.80
CA THR A 45 -0.36 14.77 56.62
C THR A 45 -0.46 15.48 57.98
N ASN A 46 -0.26 14.76 59.08
CA ASN A 46 -0.23 15.36 60.42
C ASN A 46 1.20 15.80 60.82
N ALA A 47 1.33 16.50 61.95
CA ALA A 47 2.62 16.96 62.49
C ALA A 47 3.65 15.84 62.78
N SER A 48 3.22 14.57 62.84
CA SER A 48 4.08 13.39 63.03
C SER A 48 4.47 12.71 61.70
N ASN A 49 4.25 13.38 60.56
CA ASN A 49 4.47 12.87 59.20
C ASN A 49 3.63 11.63 58.79
N LYS A 50 2.59 11.27 59.56
CA LYS A 50 1.65 10.22 59.16
C LYS A 50 0.69 10.78 58.11
N SER A 51 0.60 10.09 56.97
CA SER A 51 -0.18 10.52 55.81
C SER A 51 -1.39 9.61 55.56
N VAL A 52 -2.54 10.21 55.23
CA VAL A 52 -3.76 9.52 54.80
C VAL A 52 -4.16 10.06 53.44
N TYR A 53 -4.73 9.21 52.58
CA TYR A 53 -5.06 9.56 51.19
C TYR A 53 -6.53 9.33 50.91
N THR A 54 -7.12 10.18 50.09
CA THR A 54 -8.44 10.01 49.50
C THR A 54 -8.45 10.56 48.07
N GLN A 55 -9.53 10.37 47.34
CA GLN A 55 -9.73 10.95 46.02
C GLN A 55 -11.09 11.65 45.94
N SER A 56 -11.18 12.66 45.07
CA SER A 56 -12.47 13.29 44.79
C SER A 56 -13.38 12.41 43.93
N ASP A 57 -14.67 12.41 44.22
CA ASP A 57 -15.70 11.72 43.44
C ASP A 57 -16.01 12.41 42.10
N SER A 58 -16.95 11.87 41.31
CA SER A 58 -17.34 12.43 40.00
C SER A 58 -17.89 13.87 40.06
N LEU A 59 -18.29 14.34 41.23
CA LEU A 59 -18.78 15.69 41.48
C LEU A 59 -17.70 16.57 42.16
N GLY A 60 -16.50 16.05 42.39
CA GLY A 60 -15.37 16.73 42.99
C GLY A 60 -15.32 16.68 44.52
N ASN A 61 -16.22 15.97 45.20
CA ASN A 61 -16.26 15.93 46.66
C ASN A 61 -15.29 14.91 47.23
N TYR A 62 -14.72 15.20 48.41
CA TYR A 62 -13.85 14.29 49.13
C TYR A 62 -14.09 14.36 50.64
N ILE A 63 -13.70 13.30 51.36
CA ILE A 63 -13.87 13.20 52.82
C ILE A 63 -12.70 12.46 53.48
N PHE A 64 -12.32 12.95 54.67
CA PHE A 64 -11.52 12.25 55.67
C PHE A 64 -12.31 12.15 56.97
N LEU A 65 -12.30 10.98 57.61
CA LEU A 65 -13.02 10.68 58.84
C LEU A 65 -12.04 10.35 59.98
N ASN A 66 -12.52 10.48 61.22
CA ASN A 66 -11.85 10.03 62.44
C ASN A 66 -10.47 10.65 62.70
N LEU A 67 -10.32 11.95 62.45
CA LEU A 67 -9.05 12.68 62.61
C LEU A 67 -8.93 13.30 64.01
N PRO A 68 -7.82 13.10 64.75
CA PRO A 68 -7.61 13.79 66.01
C PRO A 68 -7.36 15.29 65.81
N SER A 69 -7.67 16.09 66.83
CA SER A 69 -7.31 17.52 66.89
C SER A 69 -5.81 17.72 66.70
N GLY A 70 -5.40 18.68 65.86
CA GLY A 70 -3.98 18.93 65.60
C GLY A 70 -3.70 19.75 64.35
N SER A 71 -2.42 19.99 64.08
CA SER A 71 -1.97 20.67 62.86
C SER A 71 -1.83 19.67 61.70
N TYR A 72 -2.43 20.01 60.56
CA TYR A 72 -2.43 19.21 59.35
C TYR A 72 -2.00 20.03 58.14
N ASN A 73 -1.35 19.35 57.19
CA ASN A 73 -1.12 19.81 55.83
C ASN A 73 -1.96 18.95 54.89
N ILE A 74 -2.80 19.58 54.08
CA ILE A 74 -3.56 18.93 53.02
C ILE A 74 -2.96 19.30 51.66
N PHE A 75 -2.69 18.29 50.85
CA PHE A 75 -2.03 18.39 49.55
C PHE A 75 -2.94 17.83 48.46
N PHE A 76 -3.16 18.59 47.39
CA PHE A 76 -3.96 18.21 46.25
C PHE A 76 -3.06 18.06 45.03
N SER A 77 -3.17 16.92 44.34
CA SER A 77 -2.35 16.62 43.17
C SER A 77 -3.11 15.85 42.09
N ALA A 78 -2.88 16.21 40.84
CA ALA A 78 -3.40 15.55 39.65
C ALA A 78 -2.51 15.87 38.44
N ILE A 79 -2.53 14.99 37.43
CA ILE A 79 -1.57 14.98 36.30
C ILE A 79 -1.58 16.29 35.47
N ASN A 80 -2.68 17.04 35.49
CA ASN A 80 -2.85 18.28 34.70
C ASN A 80 -2.99 19.54 35.55
N TYR A 81 -2.81 19.45 36.87
CA TYR A 81 -3.03 20.58 37.78
C TYR A 81 -1.75 20.86 38.57
N ILE A 82 -1.49 22.15 38.81
CA ILE A 82 -0.41 22.56 39.72
C ILE A 82 -0.78 22.05 41.12
N SER A 83 0.12 21.27 41.72
CA SER A 83 -0.14 20.73 43.05
C SER A 83 -0.22 21.86 44.07
N GLN A 84 -1.27 21.84 44.91
CA GLN A 84 -1.51 22.87 45.91
C GLN A 84 -1.49 22.27 47.31
N GLN A 85 -1.03 23.05 48.28
CA GLN A 85 -0.99 22.65 49.68
C GLN A 85 -1.59 23.71 50.59
N ARG A 86 -2.26 23.29 51.66
CA ARG A 86 -2.73 24.18 52.72
C ARG A 86 -2.41 23.61 54.09
N ASN A 87 -1.91 24.46 54.97
CA ASN A 87 -1.73 24.16 56.39
C ASN A 87 -2.90 24.73 57.18
N PHE A 88 -3.42 23.97 58.13
CA PHE A 88 -4.48 24.43 59.04
C PHE A 88 -4.45 23.64 60.35
N GLN A 89 -5.13 24.17 61.37
CA GLN A 89 -5.28 23.50 62.66
C GLN A 89 -6.71 22.99 62.81
N LEU A 90 -6.87 21.68 62.90
CA LEU A 90 -8.15 21.01 63.02
C LEU A 90 -8.59 21.02 64.49
N ARG A 91 -9.59 21.85 64.81
CA ARG A 91 -10.20 21.95 66.15
C ARG A 91 -11.69 21.58 66.17
N SER A 92 -12.30 21.43 65.00
CA SER A 92 -13.69 21.06 64.76
C SER A 92 -13.81 20.43 63.36
N ASP A 93 -14.95 19.83 63.04
CA ASP A 93 -15.26 19.43 61.66
C ASP A 93 -15.10 20.62 60.71
N THR A 94 -14.36 20.42 59.62
CA THR A 94 -13.90 21.52 58.75
C THR A 94 -14.22 21.20 57.29
N SER A 95 -14.69 22.20 56.55
CA SER A 95 -14.87 22.12 55.09
C SER A 95 -13.77 22.88 54.37
N ILE A 96 -13.07 22.24 53.44
CA ILE A 96 -11.97 22.84 52.66
C ILE A 96 -12.26 22.67 51.18
N ASN A 97 -12.56 23.75 50.47
CA ASN A 97 -12.66 23.73 49.01
C ASN A 97 -11.38 24.29 48.39
N ILE A 98 -10.99 23.77 47.24
CA ILE A 98 -9.80 24.21 46.51
C ILE A 98 -10.12 24.44 45.04
N GLN A 99 -9.61 25.54 44.49
CA GLN A 99 -9.62 25.84 43.06
C GLN A 99 -8.28 25.41 42.48
N LEU A 100 -8.29 24.36 41.67
CA LEU A 100 -7.10 23.83 41.02
C LEU A 100 -6.79 24.67 39.78
N MET A 101 -5.52 25.07 39.64
CA MET A 101 -5.03 25.77 38.46
C MET A 101 -4.44 24.74 37.50
N GLU A 102 -4.87 24.75 36.25
CA GLU A 102 -4.29 23.89 35.21
C GLU A 102 -2.80 24.20 35.02
N ASN A 103 -1.99 23.15 34.94
CA ASN A 103 -0.57 23.28 34.66
C ASN A 103 -0.37 23.43 33.14
N SER A 104 -0.09 24.64 32.68
CA SER A 104 0.11 24.95 31.25
C SER A 104 1.48 24.50 30.69
N GLN A 105 2.33 23.89 31.52
CA GLN A 105 3.56 23.27 31.02
C GLN A 105 3.25 21.91 30.43
N LYS A 106 3.09 21.87 29.10
CA LYS A 106 3.19 20.64 28.31
C LYS A 106 4.47 19.92 28.75
N LEU A 107 4.31 18.73 29.35
CA LEU A 107 5.37 17.75 29.37
C LEU A 107 5.87 17.64 27.93
N VAL A 108 7.10 18.08 27.69
CA VAL A 108 7.84 17.66 26.50
C VAL A 108 8.00 16.17 26.70
N ASP A 109 7.02 15.45 26.18
CA ASP A 109 7.08 14.02 25.99
C ASP A 109 8.43 13.80 25.32
N VAL A 110 9.34 13.10 26.00
CA VAL A 110 10.59 12.63 25.37
C VAL A 110 10.14 11.53 24.42
N GLN A 111 9.50 11.96 23.34
CA GLN A 111 9.19 11.11 22.21
C GLN A 111 10.53 10.79 21.58
N ILE A 112 10.96 9.55 21.79
CA ILE A 112 11.99 8.92 20.97
C ILE A 112 11.37 8.72 19.57
N ASN A 113 11.10 9.83 18.86
CA ASN A 113 10.62 9.85 17.49
C ASN A 113 11.83 9.90 16.56
N SER A 114 12.56 8.80 16.53
CA SER A 114 13.53 8.57 15.48
C SER A 114 12.79 8.12 14.22
N LYS A 115 12.83 8.94 13.16
CA LYS A 115 12.49 8.50 11.80
C LYS A 115 13.24 7.20 11.54
N LYS A 116 12.53 6.10 11.27
CA LYS A 116 13.19 4.83 10.94
C LYS A 116 14.17 5.09 9.78
N PRO A 117 15.45 4.74 9.93
CA PRO A 117 16.42 5.02 8.88
C PRO A 117 16.02 4.26 7.61
N LEU A 118 16.36 4.80 6.44
CA LEU A 118 16.11 4.14 5.15
C LEU A 118 16.66 2.71 5.14
N VAL A 119 17.82 2.53 5.78
CA VAL A 119 18.46 1.24 6.00
C VAL A 119 18.69 1.06 7.50
N GLU A 120 18.18 -0.03 8.06
CA GLU A 120 18.35 -0.44 9.45
C GLU A 120 19.10 -1.78 9.48
N LYS A 121 20.16 -1.92 10.27
CA LYS A 121 20.76 -3.23 10.51
C LYS A 121 20.14 -3.82 11.77
N ARG A 122 19.57 -5.02 11.64
CA ARG A 122 19.20 -5.87 12.78
C ARG A 122 20.26 -6.93 12.99
N ILE A 123 20.14 -7.64 14.11
CA ILE A 123 21.10 -8.68 14.51
C ILE A 123 21.34 -9.71 13.39
N ASP A 124 20.28 -10.15 12.69
CA ASP A 124 20.33 -11.21 11.69
C ASP A 124 20.09 -10.73 10.24
N ARG A 125 19.74 -9.45 10.02
CA ARG A 125 19.31 -8.95 8.70
C ARG A 125 19.53 -7.46 8.49
N THR A 126 19.70 -7.04 7.25
CA THR A 126 19.61 -5.62 6.85
C THR A 126 18.17 -5.35 6.39
N ILE A 127 17.53 -4.31 6.92
CA ILE A 127 16.17 -3.90 6.56
C ILE A 127 16.25 -2.62 5.75
N PHE A 128 15.68 -2.65 4.55
CA PHE A 128 15.41 -1.48 3.73
C PHE A 128 13.95 -1.06 3.94
N ASN A 129 13.74 0.07 4.60
CA ASN A 129 12.42 0.62 4.92
C ASN A 129 11.87 1.37 3.70
N VAL A 130 11.09 0.67 2.88
CA VAL A 130 10.58 1.15 1.58
C VAL A 130 9.72 2.40 1.74
N GLU A 131 8.93 2.47 2.81
CA GLU A 131 8.06 3.61 3.15
C GLU A 131 8.81 4.94 3.33
N ASN A 132 10.11 4.88 3.60
CA ASN A 132 10.97 6.04 3.79
C ASN A 132 11.75 6.42 2.52
N SER A 133 11.53 5.71 1.41
CA SER A 133 12.21 5.91 0.14
C SER A 133 11.31 6.65 -0.87
N ILE A 134 11.68 7.87 -1.25
CA ILE A 134 10.98 8.63 -2.30
C ILE A 134 11.14 7.94 -3.67
N SER A 135 12.28 7.27 -3.88
CA SER A 135 12.58 6.51 -5.10
C SER A 135 11.77 5.21 -5.25
N ALA A 136 10.96 4.85 -4.25
CA ALA A 136 10.02 3.73 -4.29
C ALA A 136 8.61 4.16 -4.72
N ILE A 137 8.38 5.41 -5.09
CA ILE A 137 7.08 5.84 -5.62
C ILE A 137 7.07 5.56 -7.13
N GLY A 138 6.09 4.77 -7.59
CA GLY A 138 5.87 4.49 -9.02
C GLY A 138 6.76 3.41 -9.64
N THR A 139 7.37 2.53 -8.84
CA THR A 139 8.17 1.39 -9.34
C THR A 139 7.55 0.05 -8.98
N ASP A 140 8.05 -1.05 -9.54
CA ASP A 140 7.68 -2.40 -9.10
C ASP A 140 8.67 -2.99 -8.07
N ALA A 141 8.35 -4.16 -7.51
CA ALA A 141 9.16 -4.80 -6.48
C ALA A 141 10.54 -5.25 -7.00
N LEU A 142 10.65 -5.66 -8.26
CA LEU A 142 11.91 -6.11 -8.85
C LEU A 142 12.84 -4.91 -9.07
N GLU A 143 12.32 -3.81 -9.62
CA GLU A 143 13.05 -2.54 -9.73
C GLU A 143 13.44 -1.99 -8.36
N LEU A 144 12.57 -2.13 -7.36
CA LEU A 144 12.87 -1.73 -5.99
C LEU A 144 14.00 -2.57 -5.39
N LEU A 145 14.04 -3.88 -5.64
CA LEU A 145 15.12 -4.75 -5.18
C LEU A 145 16.49 -4.33 -5.73
N ALA A 146 16.54 -3.81 -6.96
CA ALA A 146 17.78 -3.26 -7.53
C ALA A 146 18.31 -2.04 -6.75
N LYS A 147 17.46 -1.39 -5.94
CA LYS A 147 17.80 -0.24 -5.08
C LYS A 147 18.19 -0.65 -3.65
N VAL A 148 18.05 -1.93 -3.29
CA VAL A 148 18.34 -2.42 -1.94
C VAL A 148 19.85 -2.67 -1.77
N PRO A 149 20.48 -2.19 -0.67
CA PRO A 149 21.89 -2.45 -0.38
C PRO A 149 22.28 -3.93 -0.41
N GLY A 150 23.30 -4.27 -1.20
CA GLY A 150 23.85 -5.63 -1.29
C GLY A 150 23.07 -6.59 -2.21
N VAL A 151 21.94 -6.14 -2.76
CA VAL A 151 21.12 -6.88 -3.74
C VAL A 151 21.49 -6.43 -5.15
N ARG A 152 21.62 -7.39 -6.05
CA ARG A 152 21.87 -7.17 -7.48
C ARG A 152 20.76 -7.81 -8.29
N VAL A 153 20.16 -7.03 -9.17
CA VAL A 153 19.23 -7.51 -10.20
C VAL A 153 19.93 -7.39 -11.54
N MET A 154 20.15 -8.51 -12.23
CA MET A 154 20.76 -8.52 -13.57
C MET A 154 20.02 -9.54 -14.44
N ASN A 155 19.63 -9.16 -15.64
CA ASN A 155 18.79 -9.98 -16.53
C ASN A 155 17.56 -10.53 -15.79
N ASP A 156 16.86 -9.66 -15.05
CA ASP A 156 15.71 -10.01 -14.21
C ASP A 156 15.98 -11.02 -13.07
N GLN A 157 17.24 -11.43 -12.85
CA GLN A 157 17.62 -12.36 -11.78
C GLN A 157 18.06 -11.61 -10.52
N VAL A 158 17.42 -11.93 -9.39
CA VAL A 158 17.77 -11.40 -8.07
C VAL A 158 18.92 -12.22 -7.45
N SER A 159 19.97 -11.53 -7.01
CA SER A 159 21.18 -12.12 -6.43
C SER A 159 21.74 -11.25 -5.31
N LEU A 160 22.60 -11.82 -4.46
CA LEU A 160 23.44 -11.07 -3.53
C LEU A 160 24.84 -10.95 -4.10
N VAL A 161 25.41 -9.75 -3.96
CA VAL A 161 26.76 -9.46 -4.46
C VAL A 161 27.77 -10.37 -3.76
N GLY A 162 28.48 -11.20 -4.53
CA GLY A 162 29.49 -12.14 -4.02
C GLY A 162 28.95 -13.50 -3.56
N LYS A 163 27.62 -13.67 -3.40
CA LYS A 163 27.00 -14.94 -2.94
C LYS A 163 26.05 -15.60 -3.96
N GLY A 164 25.84 -14.98 -5.13
CA GLY A 164 25.04 -15.55 -6.22
C GLY A 164 23.52 -15.43 -6.02
N ALA A 165 22.76 -16.28 -6.71
CA ALA A 165 21.29 -16.26 -6.72
C ALA A 165 20.71 -16.49 -5.32
N VAL A 166 19.67 -15.77 -4.93
CA VAL A 166 19.05 -15.89 -3.60
C VAL A 166 17.63 -16.40 -3.64
N ASN A 167 17.19 -17.00 -2.53
CA ASN A 167 15.79 -17.36 -2.37
C ASN A 167 15.01 -16.13 -1.88
N VAL A 168 13.84 -15.92 -2.47
CA VAL A 168 12.95 -14.81 -2.11
C VAL A 168 11.80 -15.34 -1.25
N MET A 169 11.45 -14.58 -0.22
CA MET A 169 10.32 -14.79 0.67
C MET A 169 9.33 -13.63 0.53
N MET A 170 8.04 -13.94 0.66
CA MET A 170 6.95 -12.98 0.79
C MET A 170 6.33 -13.15 2.17
N ASN A 171 6.40 -12.13 3.03
CA ASN A 171 5.88 -12.18 4.40
C ASN A 171 6.36 -13.44 5.18
N ASP A 172 7.67 -13.71 5.13
CA ASP A 172 8.33 -14.89 5.72
C ASP A 172 7.99 -16.25 5.09
N LYS A 173 7.21 -16.29 4.00
CA LYS A 173 6.92 -17.51 3.21
C LYS A 173 7.83 -17.59 1.98
N LEU A 174 8.55 -18.69 1.80
CA LEU A 174 9.42 -18.89 0.64
C LEU A 174 8.59 -18.95 -0.66
N ILE A 175 9.05 -18.23 -1.68
CA ILE A 175 8.45 -18.27 -3.01
C ILE A 175 9.19 -19.30 -3.85
N GLN A 176 8.49 -20.38 -4.22
CA GLN A 176 9.03 -21.46 -5.04
C GLN A 176 8.60 -21.25 -6.50
N LEU A 177 9.25 -20.29 -7.18
CA LEU A 177 9.01 -19.94 -8.58
C LEU A 177 10.30 -20.12 -9.41
N SER A 178 10.14 -20.41 -10.71
CA SER A 178 11.26 -20.31 -11.66
C SER A 178 11.76 -18.85 -11.73
N GLN A 179 12.95 -18.60 -12.24
CA GLN A 179 13.48 -17.23 -12.30
C GLN A 179 12.59 -16.28 -13.11
N ASP A 180 12.11 -16.74 -14.28
CA ASP A 180 11.20 -15.97 -15.13
C ASP A 180 9.87 -15.68 -14.41
N ASP A 181 9.29 -16.70 -13.75
CA ASP A 181 8.02 -16.55 -13.02
C ASP A 181 8.18 -15.63 -11.80
N LEU A 182 9.31 -15.74 -11.08
CA LEU A 182 9.61 -14.90 -9.93
C LEU A 182 9.77 -13.43 -10.36
N SER A 183 10.46 -13.17 -11.47
CA SER A 183 10.59 -11.82 -12.04
C SER A 183 9.21 -11.22 -12.36
N ASN A 184 8.38 -11.94 -13.11
CA ASN A 184 7.02 -11.49 -13.45
C ASN A 184 6.15 -11.27 -12.21
N TYR A 185 6.23 -12.18 -11.24
CA TYR A 185 5.52 -12.04 -9.97
C TYR A 185 5.95 -10.78 -9.21
N LEU A 186 7.25 -10.50 -9.11
CA LEU A 186 7.77 -9.31 -8.46
C LEU A 186 7.38 -8.02 -9.22
N LYS A 187 7.38 -8.03 -10.55
CA LYS A 187 6.91 -6.91 -11.39
C LYS A 187 5.41 -6.60 -11.18
N SER A 188 4.61 -7.59 -10.77
CA SER A 188 3.19 -7.38 -10.46
C SER A 188 2.93 -6.68 -9.11
N ILE A 189 3.94 -6.64 -8.23
CA ILE A 189 3.84 -6.02 -6.91
C ILE A 189 4.34 -4.58 -7.02
N SER A 190 3.43 -3.62 -6.90
CA SER A 190 3.80 -2.21 -6.82
C SER A 190 4.58 -1.92 -5.54
N SER A 191 5.64 -1.11 -5.63
CA SER A 191 6.53 -0.81 -4.50
C SER A 191 5.83 -0.09 -3.35
N ASP A 192 4.73 0.62 -3.62
CA ASP A 192 3.88 1.23 -2.60
C ASP A 192 3.18 0.19 -1.71
N GLN A 193 3.02 -1.05 -2.16
CA GLN A 193 2.47 -2.15 -1.37
C GLN A 193 3.50 -2.78 -0.45
N ILE A 194 4.79 -2.46 -0.61
CA ILE A 194 5.87 -3.02 0.18
C ILE A 194 6.13 -2.10 1.38
N SER A 195 6.16 -2.68 2.59
CA SER A 195 6.51 -1.95 3.80
C SER A 195 8.02 -1.91 3.99
N LYS A 196 8.68 -3.08 3.86
CA LYS A 196 10.13 -3.23 4.00
C LYS A 196 10.65 -4.43 3.21
N ILE A 197 11.93 -4.38 2.85
CA ILE A 197 12.68 -5.50 2.30
C ILE A 197 13.76 -5.88 3.29
N GLU A 198 13.90 -7.16 3.59
CA GLU A 198 14.88 -7.65 4.55
C GLU A 198 15.88 -8.58 3.84
N VAL A 199 17.16 -8.28 3.98
CA VAL A 199 18.27 -9.01 3.37
C VAL A 199 19.00 -9.78 4.46
N ILE A 200 18.98 -11.10 4.36
CA ILE A 200 19.57 -12.03 5.31
C ILE A 200 20.75 -12.72 4.62
N THR A 201 21.96 -12.17 4.79
CA THR A 201 23.20 -12.67 4.16
C THR A 201 23.68 -13.99 4.76
N ASN A 202 23.36 -14.23 6.03
CA ASN A 202 23.63 -15.45 6.77
C ASN A 202 22.37 -15.81 7.56
N PRO A 203 21.57 -16.78 7.08
CA PRO A 203 20.33 -17.15 7.77
C PRO A 203 20.59 -17.88 9.11
N PRO A 204 19.83 -17.55 10.18
CA PRO A 204 19.93 -18.24 11.47
C PRO A 204 19.42 -19.69 11.40
N ALA A 205 19.69 -20.48 12.45
CA ALA A 205 19.40 -21.92 12.52
C ALA A 205 17.93 -22.33 12.27
N LYS A 206 16.98 -21.38 12.32
CA LYS A 206 15.55 -21.58 11.99
C LYS A 206 15.31 -21.86 10.50
N TYR A 207 16.21 -21.40 9.64
CA TYR A 207 16.16 -21.63 8.19
C TYR A 207 16.97 -22.86 7.82
N ASP A 208 16.71 -23.40 6.62
CA ASP A 208 17.42 -24.57 6.11
C ASP A 208 18.93 -24.29 6.01
N ALA A 209 19.76 -25.28 6.36
CA ALA A 209 21.21 -25.21 6.24
C ALA A 209 21.69 -25.39 4.79
N GLN A 210 20.82 -25.91 3.92
CA GLN A 210 21.08 -26.10 2.49
C GLN A 210 21.32 -24.77 1.77
N GLY A 211 22.41 -24.73 1.00
CA GLY A 211 22.83 -23.62 0.16
C GLY A 211 23.72 -22.61 0.89
N ASN A 212 24.60 -21.96 0.12
CA ASN A 212 25.44 -20.86 0.61
C ASN A 212 24.81 -19.46 0.35
N ASN A 213 23.57 -19.45 -0.14
CA ASN A 213 22.93 -18.25 -0.65
C ASN A 213 22.09 -17.59 0.47
N GLY A 214 22.07 -16.25 0.49
CA GLY A 214 21.24 -15.50 1.44
C GLY A 214 19.74 -15.59 1.13
N LEU A 215 18.92 -15.00 2.00
CA LEU A 215 17.47 -14.87 1.82
C LEU A 215 17.10 -13.40 1.67
N ILE A 216 16.13 -13.11 0.80
CA ILE A 216 15.47 -11.80 0.74
C ILE A 216 14.02 -11.97 1.15
N ASN A 217 13.54 -11.22 2.13
CA ASN A 217 12.14 -11.19 2.55
C ASN A 217 11.49 -9.87 2.13
N ILE A 218 10.45 -9.94 1.31
CA ILE A 218 9.64 -8.78 0.98
C ILE A 218 8.42 -8.80 1.89
N VAL A 219 8.31 -7.78 2.73
CA VAL A 219 7.20 -7.66 3.68
C VAL A 219 6.23 -6.62 3.15
N LEU A 220 5.03 -7.07 2.79
CA LEU A 220 3.97 -6.22 2.27
C LEU A 220 3.31 -5.43 3.40
N LYS A 221 2.78 -4.25 3.06
CA LYS A 221 1.83 -3.53 3.91
C LYS A 221 0.63 -4.41 4.13
N LYS A 222 0.05 -4.36 5.34
CA LYS A 222 -1.25 -4.98 5.59
C LYS A 222 -2.31 -4.20 4.81
N VAL A 223 -2.58 -4.61 3.58
CA VAL A 223 -3.68 -4.05 2.79
C VAL A 223 -4.98 -4.51 3.43
N THR A 224 -5.87 -3.58 3.77
CA THR A 224 -7.18 -3.83 4.41
C THR A 224 -8.35 -3.75 3.45
N ALA A 225 -8.13 -3.38 2.19
CA ALA A 225 -9.19 -3.26 1.20
C ALA A 225 -9.66 -4.65 0.71
N GLU A 226 -10.97 -4.88 0.81
CA GLU A 226 -11.66 -6.01 0.17
C GLU A 226 -11.85 -5.73 -1.31
N GLY A 227 -12.02 -6.80 -2.10
CA GLY A 227 -12.28 -6.70 -3.53
C GLY A 227 -11.37 -7.60 -4.37
N ILE A 228 -11.45 -7.39 -5.68
CA ILE A 228 -10.66 -8.09 -6.69
C ILE A 228 -9.62 -7.11 -7.21
N LYS A 229 -8.38 -7.56 -7.27
CA LYS A 229 -7.29 -6.88 -7.98
C LYS A 229 -6.60 -7.89 -8.88
N GLY A 230 -6.11 -7.46 -10.02
CA GLY A 230 -5.39 -8.33 -10.93
C GLY A 230 -4.62 -7.54 -11.96
N SER A 231 -3.75 -8.23 -12.69
CA SER A 231 -3.08 -7.67 -13.85
C SER A 231 -3.02 -8.71 -14.95
N VAL A 232 -2.96 -8.25 -16.19
CA VAL A 232 -2.72 -9.06 -17.37
C VAL A 232 -1.49 -8.51 -18.04
N ASN A 233 -0.54 -9.37 -18.35
CA ASN A 233 0.71 -9.00 -18.99
C ASN A 233 0.87 -9.78 -20.30
N THR A 234 1.27 -9.07 -21.35
CA THR A 234 1.64 -9.66 -22.63
C THR A 234 3.02 -9.15 -23.01
N VAL A 235 3.92 -10.06 -23.37
CA VAL A 235 5.27 -9.74 -23.82
C VAL A 235 5.48 -10.39 -25.17
N PHE A 236 5.88 -9.59 -26.15
CA PHE A 236 6.31 -10.05 -27.44
C PHE A 236 7.77 -9.66 -27.62
N THR A 237 8.62 -10.63 -27.92
CA THR A 237 10.06 -10.44 -28.13
C THR A 237 10.42 -10.98 -29.50
N GLN A 238 10.97 -10.11 -30.35
CA GLN A 238 11.48 -10.48 -31.67
C GLN A 238 13.01 -10.45 -31.63
N ALA A 239 13.62 -11.62 -31.79
CA ALA A 239 15.04 -11.78 -32.10
C ALA A 239 15.17 -12.35 -33.53
N THR A 240 15.93 -13.42 -33.74
CA THR A 240 15.89 -14.21 -34.99
C THR A 240 14.51 -14.85 -35.20
N HIS A 241 13.86 -15.29 -34.11
CA HIS A 241 12.50 -15.82 -34.12
C HIS A 241 11.65 -15.21 -33.00
N PRO A 242 10.32 -15.12 -33.19
CA PRO A 242 9.44 -14.56 -32.19
C PRO A 242 9.29 -15.47 -30.97
N THR A 243 9.20 -14.83 -29.81
CA THR A 243 8.71 -15.45 -28.57
C THR A 243 7.62 -14.56 -27.99
N ALA A 244 6.51 -15.17 -27.60
CA ALA A 244 5.42 -14.49 -26.94
C ALA A 244 5.18 -15.13 -25.55
N SER A 245 4.80 -14.30 -24.59
CA SER A 245 4.25 -14.78 -23.33
C SER A 245 3.03 -13.97 -22.94
N VAL A 246 1.99 -14.66 -22.50
CA VAL A 246 0.77 -14.07 -21.94
C VAL A 246 0.64 -14.60 -20.52
N GLY A 247 0.38 -13.70 -19.59
CA GLY A 247 0.18 -14.04 -18.20
C GLY A 247 -0.87 -13.14 -17.57
N GLY A 248 -1.31 -13.56 -16.39
CA GLY A 248 -2.14 -12.72 -15.55
C GLY A 248 -2.19 -13.26 -14.13
N ASN A 249 -2.45 -12.36 -13.20
CA ASN A 249 -2.68 -12.68 -11.81
C ASN A 249 -3.96 -12.03 -11.33
N ILE A 250 -4.65 -12.70 -10.43
CA ILE A 250 -5.84 -12.21 -9.77
C ILE A 250 -5.73 -12.51 -8.28
N SER A 251 -6.12 -11.56 -7.46
CA SER A 251 -6.18 -11.64 -6.01
C SER A 251 -7.54 -11.14 -5.59
N TYR A 252 -8.30 -12.02 -4.94
CA TYR A 252 -9.61 -11.72 -4.38
C TYR A 252 -9.54 -11.81 -2.87
N ARG A 253 -10.08 -10.80 -2.19
CA ARG A 253 -10.22 -10.83 -0.74
C ARG A 253 -11.61 -10.41 -0.33
N LYS A 254 -12.22 -11.20 0.56
CA LYS A 254 -13.46 -10.88 1.25
C LYS A 254 -13.45 -11.48 2.64
N ASP A 255 -13.72 -10.65 3.66
CA ASP A 255 -13.74 -11.04 5.06
C ASP A 255 -12.45 -11.76 5.50
N LYS A 256 -12.58 -13.06 5.80
CA LYS A 256 -11.52 -13.95 6.29
C LYS A 256 -10.81 -14.71 5.18
N ILE A 257 -11.27 -14.61 3.93
CA ILE A 257 -10.79 -15.40 2.81
C ILE A 257 -9.99 -14.51 1.86
N THR A 258 -8.79 -14.94 1.52
CA THR A 258 -8.00 -14.37 0.42
C THR A 258 -7.62 -15.47 -0.55
N VAL A 259 -7.95 -15.30 -1.83
CA VAL A 259 -7.59 -16.21 -2.92
C VAL A 259 -6.68 -15.48 -3.87
N ASN A 260 -5.54 -16.09 -4.21
CA ASN A 260 -4.61 -15.58 -5.21
C ASN A 260 -4.47 -16.63 -6.30
N SER A 261 -4.48 -16.21 -7.56
CA SER A 261 -4.26 -17.09 -8.71
C SER A 261 -3.34 -16.38 -9.71
N THR A 262 -2.46 -17.13 -10.35
CA THR A 262 -1.56 -16.66 -11.41
C THR A 262 -1.50 -17.72 -12.50
N LEU A 263 -1.64 -17.30 -13.75
CA LEU A 263 -1.56 -18.15 -14.93
C LEU A 263 -0.57 -17.52 -15.90
N ASN A 264 0.35 -18.31 -16.46
CA ASN A 264 1.28 -17.84 -17.48
C ASN A 264 1.43 -18.88 -18.57
N VAL A 265 1.63 -18.43 -19.81
CA VAL A 265 2.01 -19.26 -20.94
C VAL A 265 3.06 -18.53 -21.75
N ARG A 266 4.21 -19.16 -21.94
CA ARG A 266 5.25 -18.69 -22.87
C ARG A 266 5.38 -19.66 -24.04
N LYS A 267 5.45 -19.14 -25.26
CA LYS A 267 5.65 -19.92 -26.48
C LYS A 267 6.58 -19.20 -27.45
N GLY A 268 7.55 -19.92 -28.02
CA GLY A 268 8.47 -19.34 -29.00
C GLY A 268 9.61 -20.27 -29.37
N SER A 269 10.56 -19.74 -30.14
CA SER A 269 11.81 -20.45 -30.43
C SER A 269 13.02 -19.53 -30.38
N ILE A 270 14.17 -20.08 -29.99
CA ILE A 270 15.47 -19.42 -30.05
C ILE A 270 16.43 -20.23 -30.95
N VAL A 271 17.46 -19.56 -31.48
CA VAL A 271 18.51 -20.20 -32.30
C VAL A 271 19.85 -19.96 -31.61
N PRO A 272 20.26 -20.84 -30.67
CA PRO A 272 21.61 -20.80 -30.15
C PRO A 272 22.62 -21.09 -31.26
N PHE A 273 23.83 -20.57 -31.07
CA PHE A 273 24.97 -20.86 -31.92
C PHE A 273 26.11 -21.26 -31.01
N GLU A 274 26.59 -22.49 -31.17
CA GLU A 274 27.72 -23.02 -30.43
C GLU A 274 28.81 -23.45 -31.41
N GLN A 275 30.04 -22.99 -31.14
CA GLN A 275 31.22 -23.42 -31.86
C GLN A 275 32.28 -23.85 -30.85
N SER A 276 32.78 -25.08 -30.98
CA SER A 276 33.85 -25.62 -30.16
C SER A 276 35.01 -26.12 -31.02
N ASN A 277 36.23 -25.95 -30.51
CA ASN A 277 37.45 -26.51 -31.08
C ASN A 277 38.03 -27.49 -30.05
N ILE A 278 38.13 -28.75 -30.43
CA ILE A 278 38.67 -29.82 -29.58
C ILE A 278 40.01 -30.24 -30.17
N PHE A 279 41.07 -30.12 -29.37
CA PHE A 279 42.44 -30.44 -29.79
C PHE A 279 42.83 -31.83 -29.28
N TYR A 280 43.06 -32.76 -30.19
CA TYR A 280 43.62 -34.08 -29.94
C TYR A 280 45.10 -34.11 -30.37
N PRO A 281 45.91 -35.06 -29.87
CA PRO A 281 47.34 -35.13 -30.20
C PRO A 281 47.67 -35.19 -31.69
N ASN A 282 46.77 -35.72 -32.54
CA ASN A 282 46.98 -35.87 -33.98
C ASN A 282 45.91 -35.19 -34.86
N GLN A 283 44.90 -34.57 -34.25
CA GLN A 283 43.74 -34.01 -34.96
C GLN A 283 43.14 -32.80 -34.22
N THR A 284 42.49 -31.91 -34.94
CA THR A 284 41.66 -30.85 -34.36
C THR A 284 40.24 -30.97 -34.89
N TRP A 285 39.25 -31.02 -34.01
CA TRP A 285 37.85 -31.08 -34.38
C TRP A 285 37.20 -29.72 -34.18
N ASN A 286 36.71 -29.12 -35.25
CA ASN A 286 35.89 -27.91 -35.20
C ASN A 286 34.42 -28.31 -35.30
N VAL A 287 33.69 -28.21 -34.19
CA VAL A 287 32.27 -28.54 -34.10
C VAL A 287 31.47 -27.25 -34.16
N VAL A 288 30.55 -27.16 -35.12
CA VAL A 288 29.57 -26.07 -35.21
C VAL A 288 28.19 -26.68 -35.04
N ASN A 289 27.51 -26.32 -33.96
CA ASN A 289 26.13 -26.70 -33.71
C ASN A 289 25.23 -25.49 -34.00
N LYS A 290 24.28 -25.69 -34.92
CA LYS A 290 23.18 -24.76 -35.16
C LYS A 290 21.89 -25.47 -34.76
N ASP A 291 21.30 -25.03 -33.67
CA ASP A 291 20.06 -25.60 -33.15
C ASP A 291 18.91 -24.60 -33.19
N ARG A 292 17.69 -25.11 -33.33
CA ARG A 292 16.47 -24.34 -33.13
C ARG A 292 15.66 -24.95 -32.00
N ASN A 293 15.55 -24.20 -30.92
CA ASN A 293 14.93 -24.62 -29.67
C ASN A 293 13.54 -24.01 -29.53
N PHE A 294 12.52 -24.84 -29.68
CA PHE A 294 11.11 -24.49 -29.47
C PHE A 294 10.72 -24.77 -28.03
N ARG A 295 10.02 -23.82 -27.40
CA ARG A 295 9.53 -23.95 -26.02
C ARG A 295 8.08 -23.54 -25.93
N THR A 296 7.29 -24.34 -25.20
CA THR A 296 5.97 -23.98 -24.70
C THR A 296 5.94 -24.27 -23.20
N VAL A 297 5.71 -23.26 -22.38
CA VAL A 297 5.82 -23.33 -20.92
C VAL A 297 4.59 -22.72 -20.27
N PRO A 298 3.49 -23.47 -20.08
CA PRO A 298 2.37 -23.02 -19.26
C PRO A 298 2.63 -23.31 -17.77
N SER A 299 2.29 -22.35 -16.92
CA SER A 299 2.35 -22.47 -15.46
C SER A 299 1.11 -21.87 -14.80
N ALA A 300 0.73 -22.43 -13.65
CA ALA A 300 -0.42 -22.03 -12.87
C ALA A 300 -0.12 -22.11 -11.38
N GLN A 301 -0.52 -21.09 -10.63
CA GLN A 301 -0.41 -21.05 -9.18
C GLN A 301 -1.73 -20.60 -8.58
N VAL A 302 -2.18 -21.26 -7.52
CA VAL A 302 -3.38 -20.90 -6.75
C VAL A 302 -3.06 -20.94 -5.26
N GLY A 303 -3.46 -19.93 -4.51
CA GLY A 303 -3.30 -19.85 -3.06
C GLY A 303 -4.61 -19.43 -2.39
N LEU A 304 -4.91 -20.00 -1.23
CA LEU A 304 -6.04 -19.71 -0.37
C LEU A 304 -5.52 -19.46 1.04
N ASP A 305 -5.75 -18.26 1.56
CA ASP A 305 -5.55 -17.90 2.95
C ASP A 305 -6.92 -17.79 3.64
N TYR A 306 -7.10 -18.52 4.73
CA TYR A 306 -8.28 -18.50 5.57
C TYR A 306 -7.92 -18.08 7.00
N GLN A 307 -8.37 -16.89 7.38
CA GLN A 307 -8.21 -16.34 8.72
C GLN A 307 -9.25 -16.95 9.67
N ILE A 308 -8.98 -18.16 10.18
CA ILE A 308 -9.85 -18.90 11.11
C ILE A 308 -10.33 -18.00 12.27
N SER A 309 -9.40 -17.27 12.89
CA SER A 309 -9.67 -16.29 13.94
C SER A 309 -8.63 -15.16 13.93
N LYS A 310 -8.76 -14.14 14.81
CA LYS A 310 -7.73 -13.10 14.98
C LYS A 310 -6.34 -13.65 15.37
N LYS A 311 -6.25 -14.91 15.82
CA LYS A 311 -5.02 -15.57 16.27
C LYS A 311 -4.55 -16.70 15.34
N ALA A 312 -5.37 -17.12 14.37
CA ALA A 312 -5.13 -18.35 13.60
C ALA A 312 -5.30 -18.08 12.09
N LEU A 313 -4.27 -18.38 11.31
CA LEU A 313 -4.26 -18.29 9.85
C LEU A 313 -3.88 -19.65 9.26
N LEU A 314 -4.73 -20.17 8.38
CA LEU A 314 -4.45 -21.35 7.57
C LEU A 314 -4.27 -20.93 6.12
N SER A 315 -3.21 -21.39 5.48
CA SER A 315 -2.87 -21.09 4.10
C SER A 315 -2.63 -22.39 3.34
N LEU A 316 -3.28 -22.54 2.18
CA LEU A 316 -3.07 -23.62 1.23
C LEU A 316 -2.59 -23.00 -0.08
N SER A 317 -1.56 -23.56 -0.70
CA SER A 317 -1.16 -23.13 -2.04
C SER A 317 -0.72 -24.29 -2.90
N TYR A 318 -1.05 -24.22 -4.19
CA TYR A 318 -0.66 -25.15 -5.23
C TYR A 318 0.04 -24.39 -6.36
N ASN A 319 1.10 -24.95 -6.91
CA ASN A 319 1.82 -24.46 -8.07
C ASN A 319 2.10 -25.63 -9.00
N GLY A 320 1.83 -25.48 -10.29
CA GLY A 320 2.16 -26.48 -11.28
C GLY A 320 2.59 -25.85 -12.59
N GLY A 321 3.44 -26.56 -13.32
CA GLY A 321 3.91 -26.08 -14.62
C GLY A 321 4.30 -27.23 -15.52
N LEU A 322 4.25 -26.96 -16.82
CA LEU A 322 4.66 -27.87 -17.88
C LEU A 322 5.73 -27.18 -18.72
N THR A 323 6.68 -27.94 -19.22
CA THR A 323 7.63 -27.50 -20.24
C THR A 323 7.58 -28.53 -21.36
N ASN A 324 7.15 -28.08 -22.54
CA ASN A 324 7.27 -28.85 -23.77
C ASN A 324 8.37 -28.19 -24.61
N PHE A 325 9.49 -28.88 -24.74
CA PHE A 325 10.67 -28.43 -25.45
C PHE A 325 10.96 -29.37 -26.62
N HIS A 326 11.28 -28.78 -27.76
CA HIS A 326 11.69 -29.49 -28.98
C HIS A 326 12.91 -28.77 -29.57
N SER A 327 13.95 -29.53 -29.88
CA SER A 327 15.20 -29.05 -30.45
C SER A 327 15.43 -29.72 -31.79
N GLU A 328 15.77 -28.91 -32.80
CA GLU A 328 16.22 -29.34 -34.12
C GLU A 328 17.68 -28.94 -34.27
N GLU A 329 18.58 -29.92 -34.27
CA GLU A 329 20.03 -29.70 -34.22
C GLU A 329 20.67 -30.13 -35.54
N ASN A 330 21.46 -29.23 -36.14
CA ASN A 330 22.35 -29.57 -37.25
C ASN A 330 23.80 -29.31 -36.81
N ILE A 331 24.52 -30.41 -36.60
CA ILE A 331 25.89 -30.38 -36.10
C ILE A 331 26.83 -30.70 -37.26
N LYS A 332 27.82 -29.84 -37.47
CA LYS A 332 28.89 -30.04 -38.46
C LYS A 332 30.22 -30.07 -37.74
N THR A 333 30.91 -31.19 -37.85
CA THR A 333 32.24 -31.38 -37.27
C THR A 333 33.26 -31.52 -38.39
N LYS A 334 34.12 -30.52 -38.55
CA LYS A 334 35.29 -30.58 -39.43
C LYS A 334 36.47 -31.15 -38.66
N VAL A 335 37.05 -32.23 -39.16
CA VAL A 335 38.22 -32.87 -38.59
C VAL A 335 39.43 -32.44 -39.40
N PHE A 336 40.40 -31.81 -38.74
CA PHE A 336 41.69 -31.43 -39.31
C PHE A 336 42.76 -32.39 -38.81
N ASN A 337 43.71 -32.76 -39.67
CA ASN A 337 44.87 -33.56 -39.28
C ASN A 337 45.95 -32.69 -38.58
N HIS A 338 47.05 -33.32 -38.16
CA HIS A 338 48.15 -32.66 -37.46
C HIS A 338 48.89 -31.58 -38.27
N GLN A 339 48.69 -31.54 -39.59
CA GLN A 339 49.22 -30.50 -40.50
C GLN A 339 48.21 -29.36 -40.72
N SER A 340 47.08 -29.36 -39.98
CA SER A 340 45.96 -28.42 -40.13
C SER A 340 45.23 -28.50 -41.48
N ASN A 341 45.42 -29.60 -42.23
CA ASN A 341 44.63 -29.87 -43.43
C ASN A 341 43.30 -30.50 -43.02
N LEU A 342 42.20 -30.15 -43.71
CA LEU A 342 40.93 -30.85 -43.55
C LEU A 342 41.16 -32.33 -43.91
N ASP A 343 40.71 -33.24 -43.06
CA ASP A 343 40.83 -34.69 -43.22
C ASP A 343 39.46 -35.31 -43.51
N SER A 344 38.45 -34.94 -42.73
CA SER A 344 37.08 -35.44 -42.89
C SER A 344 36.03 -34.47 -42.37
N LEU A 345 34.79 -34.67 -42.81
CA LEU A 345 33.61 -33.93 -42.36
C LEU A 345 32.58 -34.91 -41.81
N LEU A 346 32.16 -34.70 -40.57
CA LEU A 346 31.05 -35.40 -39.94
C LEU A 346 29.83 -34.47 -39.88
N LYS A 347 28.70 -34.93 -40.41
CA LYS A 347 27.40 -34.27 -40.27
C LYS A 347 26.51 -35.09 -39.36
N SER A 348 25.85 -34.43 -38.42
CA SER A 348 24.89 -35.05 -37.53
C SER A 348 23.60 -34.26 -37.49
N ASP A 349 22.48 -34.93 -37.69
CA ASP A 349 21.15 -34.36 -37.49
C ASP A 349 20.53 -34.99 -36.25
N ALA A 350 20.06 -34.15 -35.33
CA ALA A 350 19.42 -34.60 -34.09
C ALA A 350 18.09 -33.90 -33.82
N ASN A 351 17.20 -34.63 -33.17
CA ASN A 351 15.91 -34.13 -32.71
C ASN A 351 15.72 -34.50 -31.24
N ALA A 352 15.64 -33.51 -30.36
CA ALA A 352 15.42 -33.71 -28.93
C ALA A 352 14.04 -33.21 -28.52
N LYS A 353 13.24 -34.04 -27.85
CA LYS A 353 11.97 -33.69 -27.23
C LYS A 353 12.08 -33.87 -25.73
N ILE A 354 11.70 -32.84 -24.98
CA ILE A 354 11.70 -32.85 -23.52
C ILE A 354 10.33 -32.41 -23.04
N ARG A 355 9.69 -33.26 -22.23
CA ARG A 355 8.41 -32.99 -21.57
C ARG A 355 8.63 -33.06 -20.07
N SER A 356 8.69 -31.90 -19.44
CA SER A 356 8.83 -31.80 -17.99
C SER A 356 7.54 -31.27 -17.38
N ASN A 357 7.18 -31.76 -16.20
CA ASN A 357 6.13 -31.19 -15.38
C ASN A 357 6.56 -31.11 -13.93
N PHE A 358 6.03 -30.13 -13.20
CA PHE A 358 6.18 -30.08 -11.76
C PHE A 358 4.86 -29.72 -11.09
N HIS A 359 4.72 -30.18 -9.86
CA HIS A 359 3.62 -29.91 -8.97
C HIS A 359 4.17 -29.64 -7.58
N ALA A 360 3.73 -28.56 -6.94
CA ALA A 360 4.13 -28.17 -5.60
C ALA A 360 2.90 -27.76 -4.79
N THR A 361 2.71 -28.38 -3.62
CA THR A 361 1.63 -28.03 -2.69
C THR A 361 2.23 -27.67 -1.34
N ASN A 362 1.74 -26.58 -0.75
CA ASN A 362 2.14 -26.10 0.57
C ASN A 362 0.92 -25.90 1.46
N LEU A 363 0.95 -26.45 2.66
CA LEU A 363 0.00 -26.23 3.74
C LEU A 363 0.71 -25.54 4.89
N TYR A 364 0.21 -24.38 5.30
CA TYR A 364 0.84 -23.53 6.30
C TYR A 364 -0.18 -23.10 7.35
N LEU A 365 0.14 -23.32 8.63
CA LEU A 365 -0.67 -22.89 9.77
C LEU A 365 0.16 -21.98 10.66
N LYS A 366 -0.38 -20.80 10.96
CA LYS A 366 0.18 -19.88 11.95
C LYS A 366 -0.83 -19.66 13.07
N GLN A 367 -0.44 -20.03 14.28
CA GLN A 367 -1.24 -19.86 15.50
C GLN A 367 -0.50 -18.97 16.50
N SER A 368 -1.03 -17.78 16.75
CA SER A 368 -0.64 -16.92 17.87
C SER A 368 -1.22 -17.50 19.16
N LEU A 369 -0.38 -17.76 20.15
CA LEU A 369 -0.77 -18.36 21.42
C LEU A 369 -1.25 -17.27 22.41
N ASP A 370 -0.56 -16.15 22.48
CA ASP A 370 -0.92 -15.01 23.35
C ASP A 370 -0.51 -13.64 22.74
N SER A 371 -0.81 -12.56 23.46
CA SER A 371 -0.45 -11.19 23.06
C SER A 371 1.03 -10.84 23.29
N THR A 372 1.80 -11.72 23.94
CA THR A 372 3.24 -11.50 24.21
C THR A 372 4.13 -11.81 23.01
N GLY A 373 3.54 -12.38 21.96
CA GLY A 373 4.24 -12.75 20.72
C GLY A 373 4.59 -14.24 20.63
N LYS A 374 4.09 -15.09 21.53
CA LYS A 374 4.25 -16.54 21.42
C LYS A 374 3.45 -17.07 20.23
N GLN A 375 4.07 -17.89 19.41
CA GLN A 375 3.42 -18.45 18.22
C GLN A 375 3.94 -19.85 17.88
N LEU A 376 3.05 -20.65 17.29
CA LEU A 376 3.32 -21.93 16.67
C LEU A 376 3.13 -21.79 15.15
N ILE A 377 4.07 -22.30 14.38
CA ILE A 377 4.02 -22.34 12.93
C ILE A 377 4.23 -23.78 12.49
N ILE A 378 3.31 -24.32 11.69
CA ILE A 378 3.42 -25.64 11.07
C ILE A 378 3.41 -25.44 9.56
N ASN A 379 4.32 -26.10 8.87
CA ASN A 379 4.44 -26.04 7.42
C ASN A 379 4.66 -27.45 6.86
N ALA A 380 3.85 -27.85 5.88
CA ALA A 380 3.99 -29.09 5.15
C ALA A 380 4.06 -28.82 3.65
N ASP A 381 5.06 -29.39 2.98
CA ASP A 381 5.30 -29.24 1.55
C ASP A 381 5.32 -30.60 0.85
N TRP A 382 4.72 -30.66 -0.33
CA TRP A 382 4.89 -31.75 -1.29
C TRP A 382 5.35 -31.17 -2.62
N PHE A 383 6.40 -31.75 -3.21
CA PHE A 383 6.89 -31.38 -4.52
C PHE A 383 7.10 -32.64 -5.36
N ARG A 384 6.60 -32.61 -6.60
CA ARG A 384 6.83 -33.64 -7.60
C ARG A 384 7.38 -33.00 -8.87
N PHE A 385 8.40 -33.60 -9.44
CA PHE A 385 8.93 -33.24 -10.75
C PHE A 385 9.04 -34.50 -11.59
N ALA A 386 8.54 -34.46 -12.81
CA ALA A 386 8.69 -35.51 -13.79
C ALA A 386 9.27 -34.95 -15.08
N ASP A 387 10.19 -35.66 -15.70
CA ASP A 387 10.90 -35.22 -16.90
C ASP A 387 11.12 -36.39 -17.86
N ASP A 388 10.47 -36.34 -19.01
CA ASP A 388 10.58 -37.31 -20.09
C ASP A 388 11.35 -36.70 -21.25
N LYS A 389 12.54 -37.23 -21.52
CA LYS A 389 13.40 -36.85 -22.63
C LYS A 389 13.47 -37.94 -23.67
N THR A 390 13.40 -37.57 -24.94
CA THR A 390 13.79 -38.43 -26.06
C THR A 390 14.69 -37.64 -26.99
N ARG A 391 15.78 -38.25 -27.46
CA ARG A 391 16.68 -37.66 -28.44
C ARG A 391 17.01 -38.68 -29.50
N PHE A 392 16.62 -38.38 -30.71
CA PHE A 392 17.03 -39.11 -31.90
C PHE A 392 18.23 -38.39 -32.51
N PHE A 393 19.24 -39.13 -32.96
CA PHE A 393 20.33 -38.53 -33.74
C PHE A 393 20.95 -39.54 -34.70
N ASN A 394 21.38 -39.03 -35.86
CA ASN A 394 22.16 -39.80 -36.83
C ASN A 394 23.47 -39.07 -37.15
N ASN A 395 24.42 -39.81 -37.72
CA ASN A 395 25.71 -39.27 -38.13
C ASN A 395 26.11 -39.85 -39.49
N GLN A 396 26.76 -39.05 -40.33
CA GLN A 396 27.31 -39.43 -41.63
C GLN A 396 28.67 -38.75 -41.85
N SER A 397 29.68 -39.51 -42.29
CA SER A 397 31.02 -38.99 -42.55
C SER A 397 31.35 -38.87 -44.04
N TYR A 398 32.15 -37.87 -44.39
CA TYR A 398 32.59 -37.53 -45.75
C TYR A 398 34.10 -37.26 -45.79
N LEU A 399 34.75 -37.59 -46.91
CA LEU A 399 36.13 -37.23 -47.23
C LEU A 399 36.25 -35.75 -47.64
N THR A 400 37.49 -35.29 -47.82
CA THR A 400 37.83 -33.89 -48.15
C THR A 400 37.28 -33.41 -49.49
N ASP A 401 37.13 -34.32 -50.46
CA ASP A 401 36.55 -34.09 -51.80
C ASP A 401 35.01 -34.15 -51.80
N GLY A 402 34.39 -34.44 -50.65
CA GLY A 402 32.95 -34.59 -50.50
C GLY A 402 32.42 -36.00 -50.75
N ALA A 403 33.28 -36.98 -51.06
CA ALA A 403 32.89 -38.38 -51.20
C ALA A 403 32.44 -38.98 -49.85
N LEU A 404 31.47 -39.89 -49.89
CA LEU A 404 30.93 -40.53 -48.69
C LEU A 404 31.89 -41.60 -48.18
N ILE A 405 32.17 -41.63 -46.87
CA ILE A 405 32.95 -42.72 -46.26
C ILE A 405 32.01 -43.94 -46.13
N PRO A 406 32.33 -45.09 -46.77
CA PRO A 406 31.49 -46.30 -46.68
C PRO A 406 31.24 -46.74 -45.22
N ASP A 407 30.05 -47.27 -44.96
CA ASP A 407 29.61 -47.78 -43.64
C ASP A 407 29.69 -46.79 -42.45
N SER A 408 29.81 -45.49 -42.73
CA SER A 408 29.91 -44.46 -41.68
C SER A 408 28.57 -43.94 -41.15
N PHE A 409 27.43 -44.40 -41.70
CA PHE A 409 26.10 -44.02 -41.22
C PHE A 409 25.76 -44.74 -39.91
N VAL A 410 25.39 -43.99 -38.88
CA VAL A 410 24.90 -44.55 -37.61
C VAL A 410 23.71 -43.75 -37.10
N GLU A 411 22.75 -44.45 -36.50
CA GLU A 411 21.52 -43.87 -35.96
C GLU A 411 21.25 -44.38 -34.54
N TYR A 412 20.85 -43.47 -33.66
CA TYR A 412 20.68 -43.70 -32.24
C TYR A 412 19.39 -43.06 -31.71
N LEU A 413 18.83 -43.68 -30.68
CA LEU A 413 17.73 -43.16 -29.89
C LEU A 413 18.13 -43.20 -28.41
N SER A 414 18.08 -42.06 -27.73
CA SER A 414 18.20 -41.97 -26.28
C SER A 414 16.87 -41.58 -25.67
N THR A 415 16.46 -42.27 -24.62
CA THR A 415 15.31 -41.90 -23.80
C THR A 415 15.75 -41.74 -22.35
N SER A 416 15.13 -40.81 -21.63
CA SER A 416 15.35 -40.67 -20.20
C SER A 416 14.05 -40.26 -19.52
N LYS A 417 13.69 -40.92 -18.43
CA LYS A 417 12.54 -40.59 -17.60
C LYS A 417 13.02 -40.35 -16.18
N GLN A 418 12.75 -39.19 -15.63
CA GLN A 418 13.08 -38.86 -14.25
C GLN A 418 11.80 -38.53 -13.47
N ASN A 419 11.67 -39.06 -12.26
CA ASN A 419 10.59 -38.77 -11.33
C ASN A 419 11.16 -38.47 -9.94
N ILE A 420 11.01 -37.23 -9.48
CA ILE A 420 11.42 -36.77 -8.15
C ILE A 420 10.15 -36.50 -7.33
N ASN A 421 10.10 -37.03 -6.12
CA ASN A 421 9.11 -36.68 -5.10
C ASN A 421 9.84 -36.22 -3.83
N LEU A 422 9.40 -35.10 -3.27
CA LEU A 422 9.91 -34.49 -2.05
C LEU A 422 8.73 -34.20 -1.11
N TYR A 423 8.85 -34.63 0.14
CA TYR A 423 7.90 -34.35 1.22
C TYR A 423 8.64 -33.67 2.36
N THR A 424 8.12 -32.55 2.85
CA THR A 424 8.69 -31.89 4.04
C THR A 424 7.63 -31.54 5.05
N LEU A 425 7.96 -31.68 6.34
CA LEU A 425 7.14 -31.24 7.46
C LEU A 425 8.02 -30.46 8.43
N LYS A 426 7.59 -29.27 8.82
CA LYS A 426 8.31 -28.35 9.69
C LYS A 426 7.39 -27.82 10.78
N ALA A 427 7.87 -27.76 12.01
CA ALA A 427 7.20 -27.13 13.14
C ALA A 427 8.16 -26.17 13.85
N ASP A 428 7.74 -24.91 14.03
CA ASP A 428 8.49 -23.86 14.71
C ASP A 428 7.66 -23.31 15.87
N VAL A 429 8.28 -23.14 17.04
CA VAL A 429 7.69 -22.47 18.21
C VAL A 429 8.56 -21.30 18.61
N ASP A 430 8.01 -20.10 18.56
CA ASP A 430 8.67 -18.88 19.04
C ASP A 430 8.11 -18.51 20.43
N LEU A 431 9.00 -18.40 21.42
CA LEU A 431 8.71 -18.14 22.84
C LEU A 431 9.47 -16.89 23.32
N PRO A 432 8.94 -15.68 23.10
CA PRO A 432 9.51 -14.46 23.67
C PRO A 432 9.25 -14.39 25.19
N PHE A 433 10.30 -14.51 26.00
CA PHE A 433 10.27 -14.20 27.42
C PHE A 433 10.73 -12.76 27.66
N LYS A 434 10.49 -12.21 28.86
CA LYS A 434 10.84 -10.81 29.18
C LYS A 434 12.34 -10.52 29.06
N THR A 435 13.18 -11.50 29.38
CA THR A 435 14.65 -11.34 29.45
C THR A 435 15.39 -11.90 28.25
N PHE A 436 14.77 -12.82 27.49
CA PHE A 436 15.36 -13.43 26.30
C PHE A 436 14.25 -13.96 25.39
N LYS A 437 14.55 -14.12 24.09
CA LYS A 437 13.63 -14.80 23.16
C LYS A 437 14.22 -16.16 22.83
N PHE A 438 13.40 -17.19 22.97
CA PHE A 438 13.78 -18.56 22.66
C PHE A 438 12.91 -19.05 21.49
N ALA A 439 13.53 -19.73 20.54
CA ALA A 439 12.81 -20.39 19.46
C ALA A 439 13.35 -21.81 19.30
N VAL A 440 12.45 -22.76 19.07
CA VAL A 440 12.78 -24.17 18.85
C VAL A 440 11.98 -24.67 17.66
N GLY A 441 12.55 -25.59 16.88
CA GLY A 441 11.82 -26.22 15.82
C GLY A 441 12.43 -27.53 15.34
N ALA A 442 11.65 -28.22 14.53
CA ALA A 442 11.98 -29.50 13.94
C ALA A 442 11.59 -29.51 12.46
N LYS A 443 12.36 -30.24 11.64
CA LYS A 443 12.06 -30.49 10.23
C LYS A 443 12.32 -31.94 9.86
N LEU A 444 11.41 -32.51 9.07
CA LEU A 444 11.55 -33.80 8.39
C LEU A 444 11.51 -33.56 6.88
N SER A 445 12.36 -34.26 6.14
CA SER A 445 12.44 -34.17 4.67
C SER A 445 12.69 -35.57 4.09
N PHE A 446 11.89 -35.97 3.12
CA PHE A 446 11.99 -37.26 2.45
C PHE A 446 12.01 -37.04 0.94
N ILE A 447 13.03 -37.55 0.27
CA ILE A 447 13.24 -37.43 -1.18
C ILE A 447 13.32 -38.83 -1.78
N ASN A 448 12.58 -39.05 -2.86
CA ASN A 448 12.73 -40.19 -3.75
C ASN A 448 12.93 -39.68 -5.18
N ASN A 449 14.01 -40.10 -5.83
CA ASN A 449 14.29 -39.78 -7.23
C ASN A 449 14.54 -41.09 -7.99
N GLU A 450 13.73 -41.35 -9.00
CA GLU A 450 13.90 -42.47 -9.92
C GLU A 450 14.26 -41.91 -11.29
N SER A 451 15.35 -42.41 -11.87
CA SER A 451 15.85 -42.00 -13.17
C SER A 451 16.11 -43.24 -14.01
N ASP A 452 15.35 -43.39 -15.07
CA ASP A 452 15.52 -44.41 -16.10
C ASP A 452 16.17 -43.75 -17.33
N VAL A 453 17.26 -44.32 -17.84
CA VAL A 453 17.91 -43.88 -19.07
C VAL A 453 18.12 -45.08 -19.95
N ALA A 454 17.61 -45.04 -21.17
CA ALA A 454 17.80 -46.10 -22.15
C ALA A 454 18.42 -45.55 -23.43
N PHE A 455 19.39 -46.27 -23.98
CA PHE A 455 20.06 -45.94 -25.22
C PHE A 455 19.91 -47.09 -26.20
N TYR A 456 19.54 -46.76 -27.43
CA TYR A 456 19.30 -47.73 -28.48
C TYR A 456 20.14 -47.38 -29.70
N LYS A 457 20.78 -48.40 -30.27
CA LYS A 457 21.48 -48.31 -31.56
C LYS A 457 20.62 -48.97 -32.63
N ARG A 458 20.40 -48.31 -33.76
CA ARG A 458 19.70 -48.95 -34.88
C ARG A 458 20.63 -49.95 -35.56
N ARG A 459 20.18 -51.19 -35.71
CA ARG A 459 20.78 -52.19 -36.59
C ARG A 459 19.71 -52.65 -37.58
N ASN A 460 20.00 -52.53 -38.88
CA ASN A 460 19.01 -52.70 -39.96
C ASN A 460 17.79 -51.75 -39.81
N THR A 461 16.65 -52.27 -39.36
CA THR A 461 15.38 -51.55 -39.18
C THR A 461 14.87 -51.53 -37.74
N VAL A 462 15.61 -52.12 -36.78
CA VAL A 462 15.19 -52.25 -35.38
C VAL A 462 16.15 -51.50 -34.46
N TYR A 463 15.60 -50.84 -33.43
CA TYR A 463 16.37 -50.23 -32.35
C TYR A 463 16.68 -51.28 -31.29
N GLU A 464 17.95 -51.66 -31.18
CA GLU A 464 18.42 -52.60 -30.17
C GLU A 464 18.91 -51.83 -28.95
N LEU A 465 18.46 -52.24 -27.76
CA LEU A 465 18.88 -51.65 -26.48
C LEU A 465 20.37 -51.93 -26.25
N ASP A 466 21.15 -50.88 -26.02
CA ASP A 466 22.53 -51.02 -25.56
C ASP A 466 22.53 -51.07 -24.03
N VAL A 467 22.66 -52.27 -23.48
CA VAL A 467 22.69 -52.53 -22.03
C VAL A 467 23.86 -51.85 -21.33
N ASN A 468 24.97 -51.57 -22.03
CA ASN A 468 26.12 -50.87 -21.46
C ASN A 468 25.92 -49.35 -21.42
N GLN A 469 24.92 -48.85 -22.14
CA GLN A 469 24.50 -47.46 -22.21
C GLN A 469 23.05 -47.27 -21.75
N SER A 470 22.53 -48.16 -20.91
CA SER A 470 21.21 -48.02 -20.29
C SER A 470 21.30 -48.28 -18.79
N ASN A 471 20.53 -47.56 -17.97
CA ASN A 471 20.58 -47.66 -16.52
C ASN A 471 19.28 -47.21 -15.85
N LEU A 472 18.92 -47.90 -14.78
CA LEU A 472 17.90 -47.50 -13.82
C LEU A 472 18.58 -47.08 -12.51
N PHE A 473 18.42 -45.82 -12.12
CA PHE A 473 18.98 -45.25 -10.91
C PHE A 473 17.88 -44.79 -9.95
N SER A 474 17.85 -45.34 -8.74
CA SER A 474 16.98 -44.92 -7.65
C SER A 474 17.82 -44.22 -6.58
N TYR A 475 17.36 -43.08 -6.09
CA TYR A 475 18.02 -42.31 -5.04
C TYR A 475 17.01 -41.91 -3.98
N ARG A 476 17.28 -42.28 -2.73
CA ARG A 476 16.48 -41.91 -1.56
C ARG A 476 17.32 -41.09 -0.60
N GLU A 477 16.78 -39.97 -0.14
CA GLU A 477 17.40 -39.15 0.88
C GLU A 477 16.40 -38.74 1.95
N ASN A 478 16.69 -39.11 3.19
CA ASN A 478 15.88 -38.80 4.35
C ASN A 478 16.70 -37.89 5.27
N THR A 479 16.15 -36.74 5.66
CA THR A 479 16.83 -35.79 6.55
C THR A 479 15.91 -35.41 7.70
N GLN A 480 16.42 -35.52 8.93
CA GLN A 480 15.75 -35.06 10.15
C GLN A 480 16.60 -33.96 10.80
N ALA A 481 15.96 -32.86 11.20
CA ALA A 481 16.64 -31.72 11.79
C ALA A 481 15.95 -31.22 13.05
N LEU A 482 16.75 -30.86 14.05
CA LEU A 482 16.34 -30.17 15.26
C LEU A 482 17.16 -28.91 15.42
N TYR A 483 16.53 -27.81 15.83
CA TYR A 483 17.23 -26.54 15.97
C TYR A 483 16.64 -25.66 17.06
N VAL A 484 17.52 -24.85 17.65
CA VAL A 484 17.21 -23.88 18.69
C VAL A 484 17.86 -22.54 18.37
N ASN A 485 17.22 -21.44 18.77
CA ASN A 485 17.78 -20.10 18.74
C ASN A 485 17.48 -19.39 20.06
N LEU A 486 18.48 -18.69 20.60
CA LEU A 486 18.39 -17.87 21.79
C LEU A 486 18.83 -16.44 21.47
N ASN A 487 17.98 -15.47 21.74
CA ASN A 487 18.28 -14.05 21.62
C ASN A 487 18.27 -13.38 22.99
N LYS A 488 19.31 -12.62 23.32
CA LYS A 488 19.39 -11.88 24.58
C LYS A 488 20.10 -10.54 24.38
N THR A 489 19.49 -9.48 24.91
CA THR A 489 20.09 -8.15 24.97
C THR A 489 20.61 -7.92 26.39
N ILE A 490 21.89 -7.53 26.50
CA ILE A 490 22.56 -7.20 27.76
C ILE A 490 23.22 -5.83 27.57
N ARG A 491 22.60 -4.79 28.13
CA ARG A 491 23.06 -3.39 27.99
C ARG A 491 23.21 -3.01 26.49
N LYS A 492 24.45 -2.75 26.05
CA LYS A 492 24.81 -2.35 24.68
C LYS A 492 25.04 -3.55 23.74
N TRP A 493 24.95 -4.78 24.24
CA TRP A 493 25.24 -5.99 23.49
C TRP A 493 23.96 -6.76 23.19
N ASP A 494 23.74 -7.11 21.93
CA ASP A 494 22.78 -8.15 21.55
C ASP A 494 23.52 -9.40 21.14
N PHE A 495 23.05 -10.53 21.67
CA PHE A 495 23.54 -11.85 21.32
C PHE A 495 22.42 -12.67 20.72
N GLN A 496 22.71 -13.36 19.62
CA GLN A 496 21.87 -14.41 19.05
C GLN A 496 22.73 -15.64 18.81
N ILE A 497 22.37 -16.74 19.45
CA ILE A 497 23.06 -18.02 19.32
C ILE A 497 22.06 -19.04 18.82
N GLY A 498 22.40 -19.74 17.76
CA GLY A 498 21.58 -20.80 17.18
C GLY A 498 22.39 -22.05 16.91
N LEU A 499 21.77 -23.22 17.09
CA LEU A 499 22.36 -24.50 16.74
C LEU A 499 21.32 -25.36 16.04
N ARG A 500 21.73 -25.97 14.93
CA ARG A 500 20.94 -26.94 14.18
C ARG A 500 21.73 -28.22 14.01
N GLY A 501 21.13 -29.35 14.36
CA GLY A 501 21.66 -30.68 14.04
C GLY A 501 20.82 -31.30 12.94
N GLU A 502 21.46 -31.85 11.91
CA GLU A 502 20.81 -32.62 10.86
C GLU A 502 21.40 -34.01 10.77
N TYR A 503 20.54 -35.03 10.74
CA TYR A 503 20.91 -36.40 10.41
C TYR A 503 20.34 -36.74 9.04
N THR A 504 21.20 -37.09 8.09
CA THR A 504 20.83 -37.41 6.71
C THR A 504 21.23 -38.85 6.39
N GLN A 505 20.30 -39.61 5.80
CA GLN A 505 20.55 -40.95 5.26
C GLN A 505 20.30 -40.94 3.75
N ILE A 506 21.22 -41.54 3.00
CA ILE A 506 21.23 -41.61 1.55
C ILE A 506 21.35 -43.08 1.13
N ASP A 507 20.49 -43.51 0.21
CA ASP A 507 20.58 -44.81 -0.46
C ASP A 507 20.41 -44.60 -1.97
N GLY A 508 21.49 -44.82 -2.72
CA GLY A 508 21.53 -44.72 -4.17
C GLY A 508 21.78 -46.10 -4.79
N VAL A 509 20.85 -46.58 -5.61
CA VAL A 509 20.91 -47.88 -6.28
C VAL A 509 20.91 -47.69 -7.79
N SER A 510 21.90 -48.24 -8.47
CA SER A 510 22.04 -48.36 -9.93
C SER A 510 22.07 -49.84 -10.31
N VAL A 511 21.87 -50.19 -11.58
CA VAL A 511 21.83 -51.60 -12.06
C VAL A 511 22.97 -52.48 -11.54
N ASN A 512 24.19 -51.94 -11.41
CA ASN A 512 25.38 -52.70 -10.97
C ASN A 512 26.10 -52.09 -9.74
N GLN A 513 25.50 -51.10 -9.07
CA GLN A 513 26.18 -50.36 -8.00
C GLN A 513 25.19 -49.82 -6.97
N ARG A 514 25.47 -50.03 -5.68
CA ARG A 514 24.73 -49.41 -4.57
C ARG A 514 25.68 -48.56 -3.73
N ASN A 515 25.24 -47.36 -3.38
CA ASN A 515 25.95 -46.46 -2.48
C ASN A 515 25.04 -46.06 -1.32
N GLU A 516 25.37 -46.52 -0.11
CA GLU A 516 24.70 -46.13 1.12
C GLU A 516 25.61 -45.18 1.90
N ASN A 517 25.06 -44.05 2.36
CA ASN A 517 25.81 -43.08 3.15
C ASN A 517 24.90 -42.47 4.22
N SER A 518 25.43 -42.22 5.41
CA SER A 518 24.73 -41.47 6.44
C SER A 518 25.68 -40.54 7.16
N TYR A 519 25.20 -39.35 7.50
CA TYR A 519 26.00 -38.36 8.20
C TYR A 519 25.15 -37.50 9.14
N PHE A 520 25.74 -37.16 10.28
CA PHE A 520 25.21 -36.16 11.20
C PHE A 520 26.10 -34.92 11.17
N GLN A 521 25.49 -33.75 10.99
CA GLN A 521 26.21 -32.47 10.91
C GLN A 521 25.57 -31.41 11.78
N LEU A 522 26.43 -30.57 12.37
CA LEU A 522 26.04 -29.41 13.16
C LEU A 522 26.25 -28.11 12.38
N PHE A 523 25.25 -27.24 12.45
CA PHE A 523 25.21 -25.92 11.82
C PHE A 523 25.00 -24.83 12.89
N PRO A 524 26.07 -24.44 13.60
CA PRO A 524 26.03 -23.33 14.54
C PRO A 524 25.89 -21.99 13.81
N THR A 525 25.20 -21.06 14.47
CA THR A 525 25.11 -19.66 14.06
C THR A 525 25.31 -18.76 15.27
N LEU A 526 26.08 -17.69 15.10
CA LEU A 526 26.38 -16.72 16.15
C LEU A 526 26.24 -15.32 15.55
N TYR A 527 25.54 -14.43 16.25
CA TYR A 527 25.48 -13.02 15.94
C TYR A 527 25.73 -12.22 17.21
N VAL A 528 26.59 -11.23 17.11
CA VAL A 528 26.94 -10.31 18.20
C VAL A 528 26.83 -8.90 17.66
N VAL A 529 25.94 -8.11 18.24
CA VAL A 529 25.83 -6.68 17.95
C VAL A 529 26.31 -5.89 19.15
N TYR A 530 27.29 -5.01 18.94
CA TYR A 530 27.74 -4.04 19.92
C TYR A 530 27.32 -2.63 19.51
N ARG A 531 26.41 -2.03 20.27
CA ARG A 531 25.98 -0.63 20.11
C ARG A 531 26.94 0.28 20.86
N ALA A 532 28.06 0.63 20.23
CA ALA A 532 29.07 1.52 20.82
C ALA A 532 28.44 2.87 21.24
N THR A 533 27.68 3.47 20.33
CA THR A 533 26.87 4.69 20.53
C THR A 533 25.56 4.58 19.76
N ASP A 534 24.65 5.54 19.92
CA ASP A 534 23.40 5.59 19.15
C ASP A 534 23.63 5.79 17.63
N GLN A 535 24.84 6.17 17.24
CA GLN A 535 25.24 6.38 15.85
C GLN A 535 26.25 5.34 15.35
N SER A 536 26.68 4.39 16.18
CA SER A 536 27.74 3.45 15.79
C SER A 536 27.48 2.07 16.38
N GLU A 537 27.36 1.09 15.51
CA GLU A 537 27.17 -0.30 15.88
C GLU A 537 28.12 -1.21 15.08
N TRP A 538 28.61 -2.24 15.76
CA TRP A 538 29.41 -3.30 15.18
C TRP A 538 28.60 -4.58 15.21
N ASN A 539 28.56 -5.32 14.12
CA ASN A 539 27.89 -6.61 14.02
C ASN A 539 28.89 -7.66 13.55
N ILE A 540 29.05 -8.73 14.31
CA ILE A 540 29.82 -9.91 13.91
C ILE A 540 28.83 -11.05 13.77
N ASN A 541 28.83 -11.70 12.61
CA ASN A 541 28.06 -12.91 12.40
C ASN A 541 28.92 -14.06 11.88
N TYR A 542 28.57 -15.28 12.31
CA TYR A 542 29.17 -16.53 11.87
C TYR A 542 28.07 -17.55 11.58
N GLY A 543 28.25 -18.35 10.53
CA GLY A 543 27.36 -19.46 10.22
C GLY A 543 28.01 -20.52 9.35
N ARG A 544 27.76 -21.79 9.70
CA ARG A 544 28.12 -22.95 8.89
C ARG A 544 26.93 -23.40 8.04
N ARG A 545 27.17 -23.71 6.76
CA ARG A 545 26.14 -24.12 5.78
C ARG A 545 26.60 -25.36 5.01
N ILE A 546 25.66 -26.10 4.43
CA ILE A 546 25.91 -27.28 3.60
C ILE A 546 25.37 -27.04 2.19
N ASN A 547 26.09 -27.50 1.18
CA ASN A 547 25.64 -27.47 -0.20
C ASN A 547 25.64 -28.90 -0.74
N ARG A 548 24.45 -29.54 -0.75
CA ARG A 548 24.22 -30.88 -1.30
C ARG A 548 24.24 -30.87 -2.84
N PRO A 549 24.84 -31.88 -3.49
CA PRO A 549 24.79 -32.03 -4.93
C PRO A 549 23.38 -32.07 -5.52
N ALA A 550 23.23 -31.54 -6.73
CA ALA A 550 22.01 -31.77 -7.51
C ALA A 550 21.91 -33.25 -7.92
N TYR A 551 20.71 -33.83 -7.90
CA TYR A 551 20.50 -35.26 -8.14
C TYR A 551 21.06 -35.77 -9.48
N ARG A 552 21.04 -34.94 -10.54
CA ARG A 552 21.67 -35.27 -11.83
C ARG A 552 23.16 -35.57 -11.71
N LYS A 553 23.88 -34.87 -10.82
CA LYS A 553 25.32 -35.08 -10.60
C LYS A 553 25.63 -36.38 -9.87
N LEU A 554 24.63 -37.02 -9.26
CA LEU A 554 24.77 -38.31 -8.57
C LEU A 554 24.51 -39.51 -9.49
N ASN A 555 23.86 -39.29 -10.64
CA ASN A 555 23.51 -40.38 -11.56
C ASN A 555 24.78 -40.91 -12.28
N PRO A 556 25.24 -42.15 -12.02
CA PRO A 556 26.48 -42.71 -12.59
C PRO A 556 26.43 -42.96 -14.10
N PHE A 557 25.31 -42.68 -14.77
CA PHE A 557 25.13 -42.99 -16.17
C PHE A 557 25.97 -42.10 -17.11
N ARG A 558 26.53 -42.72 -18.17
CA ARG A 558 27.34 -42.05 -19.19
C ARG A 558 26.49 -41.44 -20.31
N TRP A 559 26.46 -40.13 -20.36
CA TRP A 559 25.91 -39.35 -21.47
C TRP A 559 26.99 -39.07 -22.51
N TYR A 560 27.01 -39.82 -23.63
CA TYR A 560 27.97 -39.62 -24.71
C TYR A 560 27.56 -38.44 -25.61
N SER A 561 28.46 -37.47 -25.77
CA SER A 561 28.36 -36.43 -26.80
C SER A 561 28.84 -36.95 -28.16
N ASN A 562 29.85 -37.82 -28.16
CA ASN A 562 30.33 -38.60 -29.30
C ASN A 562 31.05 -39.88 -28.77
N PRO A 563 31.55 -40.79 -29.63
CA PRO A 563 32.22 -42.04 -29.16
C PRO A 563 33.44 -41.83 -28.25
N PHE A 564 34.03 -40.64 -28.24
CA PHE A 564 35.24 -40.29 -27.50
C PHE A 564 34.97 -39.33 -26.33
N VAL A 565 33.78 -38.73 -26.22
CA VAL A 565 33.49 -37.73 -25.18
C VAL A 565 32.18 -38.07 -24.50
N TYR A 566 32.22 -38.27 -23.18
CA TYR A 566 31.03 -38.50 -22.38
C TYR A 566 31.07 -37.77 -21.04
N ALA A 567 29.90 -37.54 -20.46
CA ALA A 567 29.74 -37.07 -19.09
C ALA A 567 29.09 -38.16 -18.24
N GLU A 568 29.63 -38.44 -17.06
CA GLU A 568 29.01 -39.33 -16.08
C GLU A 568 28.85 -38.60 -14.75
N GLY A 569 27.80 -38.89 -14.00
CA GLY A 569 27.70 -38.43 -12.62
C GLY A 569 28.57 -39.27 -11.68
N ASN A 570 28.53 -38.92 -10.40
CA ASN A 570 29.30 -39.57 -9.36
C ASN A 570 28.38 -39.91 -8.18
N PRO A 571 28.01 -41.19 -7.98
CA PRO A 571 27.13 -41.58 -6.89
C PRO A 571 27.77 -41.38 -5.51
N PHE A 572 29.11 -41.25 -5.44
CA PHE A 572 29.87 -41.02 -4.21
C PHE A 572 30.09 -39.53 -3.88
N LEU A 573 29.54 -38.61 -4.69
CA LEU A 573 29.75 -37.19 -4.49
C LEU A 573 29.22 -36.75 -3.12
N GLN A 574 30.08 -36.10 -2.35
CA GLN A 574 29.74 -35.62 -1.02
C GLN A 574 29.25 -34.16 -1.06
N PRO A 575 28.46 -33.73 -0.06
CA PRO A 575 28.17 -32.32 0.14
C PRO A 575 29.44 -31.48 0.36
N SER A 576 29.37 -30.21 0.00
CA SER A 576 30.39 -29.22 0.36
C SER A 576 29.93 -28.40 1.56
N TYR A 577 30.88 -27.92 2.37
CA TYR A 577 30.58 -27.15 3.59
C TYR A 577 31.15 -25.75 3.49
N ASN A 578 30.37 -24.75 3.92
CA ASN A 578 30.77 -23.35 3.89
C ASN A 578 30.75 -22.79 5.30
N ASN A 579 31.85 -22.17 5.72
CA ASN A 579 31.95 -21.40 6.95
C ASN A 579 32.03 -19.92 6.59
N ASN A 580 31.03 -19.15 7.00
CA ASN A 580 30.93 -17.73 6.68
C ASN A 580 31.12 -16.90 7.96
N VAL A 581 32.00 -15.90 7.88
CA VAL A 581 32.20 -14.88 8.92
C VAL A 581 32.00 -13.51 8.28
N GLU A 582 31.18 -12.66 8.89
CA GLU A 582 31.03 -11.27 8.45
C GLU A 582 31.17 -10.33 9.64
N ILE A 583 31.95 -9.26 9.45
CA ILE A 583 32.11 -8.16 10.39
C ILE A 583 31.60 -6.91 9.70
N SER A 584 30.56 -6.29 10.24
CA SER A 584 29.95 -5.08 9.73
C SER A 584 30.07 -3.93 10.73
N HIS A 585 30.33 -2.73 10.24
CA HIS A 585 30.23 -1.49 10.99
C HIS A 585 29.16 -0.62 10.33
N THR A 586 28.15 -0.22 11.10
CA THR A 586 27.15 0.76 10.68
C THR A 586 27.41 2.07 11.40
N TYR A 587 27.61 3.15 10.66
CA TYR A 587 27.77 4.50 11.19
C TYR A 587 26.65 5.43 10.69
N LYS A 588 25.96 6.06 11.64
CA LYS A 588 24.80 6.96 11.47
C LYS A 588 23.66 6.38 10.62
N SER A 589 23.62 5.06 10.45
CA SER A 589 22.75 4.39 9.47
C SER A 589 22.96 4.85 8.00
N LEU A 590 24.05 5.58 7.73
CA LEU A 590 24.39 6.12 6.41
C LEU A 590 25.53 5.34 5.75
N PHE A 591 26.50 4.89 6.55
CA PHE A 591 27.65 4.14 6.08
C PHE A 591 27.60 2.73 6.66
N ILE A 592 27.60 1.73 5.80
CA ILE A 592 27.66 0.32 6.18
C ILE A 592 28.89 -0.25 5.50
N SER A 593 29.87 -0.66 6.30
CA SER A 593 31.08 -1.33 5.80
C SER A 593 31.10 -2.75 6.33
N THR A 594 31.25 -3.72 5.44
CA THR A 594 31.21 -5.15 5.77
C THR A 594 32.44 -5.84 5.19
N PHE A 595 33.20 -6.51 6.04
CA PHE A 595 34.19 -7.49 5.64
C PHE A 595 33.61 -8.89 5.79
N SER A 596 33.67 -9.68 4.75
CA SER A 596 33.16 -11.05 4.73
C SER A 596 34.27 -12.01 4.33
N PHE A 597 34.33 -13.14 5.03
CA PHE A 597 35.20 -14.27 4.73
C PHE A 597 34.36 -15.52 4.61
N SER A 598 34.59 -16.30 3.55
CA SER A 598 33.99 -17.61 3.35
C SER A 598 35.07 -18.65 3.10
N ASN A 599 34.93 -19.80 3.75
CA ASN A 599 35.76 -20.98 3.52
C ASN A 599 34.86 -22.13 3.05
N THR A 600 35.11 -22.61 1.84
CA THR A 600 34.46 -23.77 1.24
C THR A 600 35.39 -24.99 1.34
N GLN A 601 34.90 -26.04 1.98
CA GLN A 601 35.55 -27.36 2.04
C GLN A 601 34.76 -28.37 1.22
N ASP A 602 35.49 -29.33 0.64
CA ASP A 602 34.95 -30.40 -0.22
C ASP A 602 34.09 -29.86 -1.36
N GLY A 603 34.44 -28.68 -1.89
CA GLY A 603 33.76 -28.09 -3.04
C GLY A 603 33.84 -29.05 -4.23
N PHE A 604 32.72 -29.21 -4.93
CA PHE A 604 32.63 -30.11 -6.06
C PHE A 604 32.32 -29.37 -7.35
N ASN A 605 32.91 -29.83 -8.44
CA ASN A 605 32.56 -29.39 -9.79
C ASN A 605 32.87 -30.50 -10.81
N ASP A 606 32.42 -30.31 -12.05
CA ASP A 606 32.68 -31.24 -13.13
C ASP A 606 34.15 -31.09 -13.59
N VAL A 607 34.84 -32.21 -13.73
CA VAL A 607 36.25 -32.29 -14.13
C VAL A 607 36.37 -33.21 -15.34
N ASN A 608 37.14 -32.76 -16.34
CA ASN A 608 37.45 -33.58 -17.50
C ASN A 608 38.66 -34.47 -17.20
N PHE A 609 38.46 -35.77 -17.27
CA PHE A 609 39.51 -36.78 -17.25
C PHE A 609 39.77 -37.21 -18.69
N ILE A 610 41.04 -37.22 -19.10
CA ILE A 610 41.46 -37.57 -20.46
C ILE A 610 42.28 -38.86 -20.39
N ASP A 611 41.90 -39.85 -21.17
CA ASP A 611 42.69 -41.05 -21.43
C ASP A 611 43.35 -40.90 -22.81
N ALA A 612 44.66 -40.65 -22.79
CA ALA A 612 45.47 -40.44 -23.99
C ALA A 612 45.63 -41.71 -24.86
N SER A 613 45.39 -42.90 -24.30
CA SER A 613 45.52 -44.17 -25.05
C SER A 613 44.28 -44.47 -25.91
N SER A 614 43.10 -44.09 -25.42
CA SER A 614 41.81 -44.31 -26.10
C SER A 614 41.24 -43.04 -26.75
N ASN A 615 41.93 -41.89 -26.59
CA ASN A 615 41.43 -40.54 -26.92
C ASN A 615 40.08 -40.22 -26.26
N THR A 616 39.74 -40.89 -25.16
CA THR A 616 38.46 -40.66 -24.48
C THR A 616 38.56 -39.54 -23.44
N GLN A 617 37.52 -38.73 -23.37
CA GLN A 617 37.33 -37.68 -22.39
C GLN A 617 36.06 -37.95 -21.58
N ALA A 618 36.22 -38.08 -20.27
CA ALA A 618 35.14 -38.28 -19.32
C ALA A 618 34.97 -37.04 -18.43
N SER A 619 33.84 -36.35 -18.53
CA SER A 619 33.47 -35.28 -17.59
C SER A 619 32.76 -35.88 -16.38
N LYS A 620 33.33 -35.75 -15.19
CA LYS A 620 32.78 -36.30 -13.95
C LYS A 620 32.77 -35.29 -12.80
N PRO A 621 31.68 -35.15 -12.03
CA PRO A 621 31.68 -34.35 -10.82
C PRO A 621 32.51 -35.03 -9.73
N VAL A 622 33.43 -34.30 -9.11
CA VAL A 622 34.24 -34.78 -7.99
C VAL A 622 34.38 -33.69 -6.93
N ASN A 623 34.57 -34.08 -5.66
CA ASN A 623 34.93 -33.15 -4.58
C ASN A 623 36.45 -32.92 -4.63
N PHE A 624 36.88 -31.71 -4.96
CA PHE A 624 38.32 -31.40 -5.10
C PHE A 624 38.70 -29.96 -4.72
N ILE A 625 37.72 -29.10 -4.43
CA ILE A 625 37.94 -27.67 -4.26
C ILE A 625 38.00 -27.31 -2.78
N THR A 626 39.11 -26.70 -2.36
CA THR A 626 39.15 -25.91 -1.11
C THR A 626 39.20 -24.44 -1.49
N GLY A 627 38.15 -23.69 -1.13
CA GLY A 627 37.95 -22.31 -1.56
C GLY A 627 38.03 -21.31 -0.41
N TYR A 628 38.66 -20.17 -0.65
CA TYR A 628 38.67 -19.02 0.23
C TYR A 628 38.16 -17.80 -0.52
N GLN A 629 37.18 -17.12 0.04
CA GLN A 629 36.64 -15.88 -0.52
C GLN A 629 36.73 -14.77 0.53
N TYR A 630 37.39 -13.68 0.15
CA TYR A 630 37.48 -12.46 0.94
C TYR A 630 36.68 -11.39 0.21
N GLN A 631 35.86 -10.64 0.93
CA GLN A 631 35.05 -9.58 0.35
C GLN A 631 35.01 -8.37 1.27
N PHE A 632 35.18 -7.18 0.70
CA PHE A 632 34.86 -5.93 1.34
C PHE A 632 33.70 -5.27 0.60
N SER A 633 32.66 -4.89 1.33
CA SER A 633 31.46 -4.24 0.83
C SER A 633 31.26 -2.93 1.58
N ASN A 634 31.00 -1.86 0.86
CA ASN A 634 30.62 -0.58 1.41
C ASN A 634 29.32 -0.10 0.76
N SER A 635 28.41 0.39 1.58
CA SER A 635 27.21 1.09 1.14
C SER A 635 27.16 2.44 1.86
N ALA A 636 27.10 3.52 1.08
CA ALA A 636 27.08 4.89 1.58
C ALA A 636 25.88 5.65 1.01
N VAL A 637 24.98 6.08 1.90
CA VAL A 637 23.92 7.03 1.57
C VAL A 637 24.41 8.42 1.96
N LEU A 638 24.75 9.22 0.95
CA LEU A 638 25.26 10.57 1.12
C LEU A 638 24.23 11.59 0.67
N SER A 639 24.32 12.78 1.24
CA SER A 639 23.64 13.96 0.70
C SER A 639 24.65 15.10 0.56
N PRO A 640 25.55 15.03 -0.46
CA PRO A 640 26.65 15.99 -0.60
C PRO A 640 26.13 17.43 -0.71
N PHE A 641 24.97 17.61 -1.35
CA PHE A 641 24.24 18.87 -1.37
C PHE A 641 22.81 18.66 -0.90
N LYS A 642 22.15 19.73 -0.42
CA LYS A 642 20.76 19.65 0.07
C LYS A 642 19.75 19.16 -0.97
N ASN A 643 20.07 19.34 -2.25
CA ASN A 643 19.26 18.93 -3.40
C ASN A 643 19.77 17.65 -4.07
N TRP A 644 20.78 16.98 -3.52
CA TRP A 644 21.33 15.77 -4.10
C TRP A 644 21.50 14.72 -3.02
N GLN A 645 20.75 13.63 -3.15
CA GLN A 645 20.98 12.42 -2.39
C GLN A 645 21.59 11.38 -3.32
N THR A 646 22.63 10.70 -2.87
CA THR A 646 23.30 9.64 -3.62
C THR A 646 23.49 8.41 -2.76
N THR A 647 23.13 7.24 -3.29
CA THR A 647 23.38 5.95 -2.66
C THR A 647 24.44 5.24 -3.48
N ASN A 648 25.60 5.01 -2.88
CA ASN A 648 26.74 4.41 -3.54
C ASN A 648 27.02 3.05 -2.91
N GLN A 649 27.27 2.05 -3.75
CA GLN A 649 27.66 0.71 -3.34
C GLN A 649 28.97 0.35 -4.02
N PHE A 650 29.92 -0.11 -3.21
CA PHE A 650 31.22 -0.55 -3.68
C PHE A 650 31.52 -1.91 -3.07
N ASN A 651 31.87 -2.88 -3.90
CA ASN A 651 32.20 -4.23 -3.47
C ASN A 651 33.48 -4.66 -4.16
N VAL A 652 34.43 -5.19 -3.40
CA VAL A 652 35.63 -5.86 -3.94
C VAL A 652 35.73 -7.23 -3.32
N PHE A 653 36.13 -8.20 -4.12
CA PHE A 653 36.27 -9.58 -3.67
C PHE A 653 37.51 -10.23 -4.28
N TYR A 654 38.09 -11.15 -3.53
CA TYR A 654 39.23 -11.94 -3.93
C TYR A 654 38.94 -13.40 -3.61
N ASN A 655 39.02 -14.24 -4.64
CA ASN A 655 38.77 -15.67 -4.53
C ASN A 655 40.09 -16.42 -4.71
N VAL A 656 40.29 -17.45 -3.89
CA VAL A 656 41.34 -18.46 -4.02
C VAL A 656 40.66 -19.81 -4.03
N SER A 657 41.03 -20.68 -4.95
CA SER A 657 40.53 -22.05 -5.02
C SER A 657 41.71 -22.98 -5.26
N ASN A 658 41.94 -23.88 -4.31
CA ASN A 658 42.95 -24.92 -4.39
C ASN A 658 42.30 -26.21 -4.84
N SER A 659 42.97 -26.91 -5.76
CA SER A 659 42.57 -28.24 -6.22
C SER A 659 43.38 -29.32 -5.52
N SER A 660 42.71 -30.42 -5.14
CA SER A 660 43.36 -31.66 -4.66
C SER A 660 43.67 -32.68 -5.76
N ILE A 661 43.33 -32.38 -7.03
CA ILE A 661 43.49 -33.29 -8.16
C ILE A 661 44.38 -32.70 -9.26
N VAL A 662 45.18 -33.55 -9.91
CA VAL A 662 46.20 -33.15 -10.89
C VAL A 662 45.63 -32.77 -12.25
N GLN A 663 44.40 -33.18 -12.57
CA GLN A 663 43.72 -32.90 -13.83
C GLN A 663 43.25 -31.45 -13.97
N THR A 664 43.32 -30.66 -12.89
CA THR A 664 42.90 -29.27 -12.86
C THR A 664 44.05 -28.37 -12.43
N LEU A 665 43.89 -27.06 -12.60
CA LEU A 665 44.85 -26.09 -12.09
C LEU A 665 44.93 -26.19 -10.56
N SER A 666 46.15 -26.41 -10.05
CA SER A 666 46.40 -26.61 -8.61
C SER A 666 45.95 -25.42 -7.75
N ASN A 667 46.07 -24.20 -8.29
CA ASN A 667 45.63 -22.97 -7.65
C ASN A 667 45.01 -22.02 -8.68
N LEU A 668 43.80 -21.54 -8.39
CA LEU A 668 43.12 -20.48 -9.12
C LEU A 668 42.87 -19.31 -8.18
N LYS A 669 43.28 -18.11 -8.61
CA LYS A 669 43.11 -16.88 -7.85
C LYS A 669 42.61 -15.76 -8.73
N GLY A 670 41.73 -14.92 -8.22
CA GLY A 670 41.16 -13.81 -8.98
C GLY A 670 40.52 -12.74 -8.10
N ALA A 671 40.69 -11.49 -8.50
CA ALA A 671 40.02 -10.34 -7.90
C ALA A 671 38.88 -9.86 -8.80
N GLY A 672 37.84 -9.30 -8.19
CA GLY A 672 36.74 -8.65 -8.89
C GLY A 672 36.20 -7.47 -8.09
N ALA A 673 35.53 -6.55 -8.79
CA ALA A 673 34.91 -5.38 -8.20
C ALA A 673 33.53 -5.12 -8.80
N TYR A 674 32.64 -4.53 -8.00
CA TYR A 674 31.32 -4.07 -8.42
C TYR A 674 31.03 -2.69 -7.81
N PHE A 675 30.64 -1.75 -8.66
CA PHE A 675 30.28 -0.39 -8.28
C PHE A 675 28.88 -0.07 -8.80
N SER A 676 28.07 0.57 -7.96
CA SER A 676 26.75 1.09 -8.32
C SER A 676 26.50 2.42 -7.63
N THR A 677 25.88 3.36 -8.35
CA THR A 677 25.49 4.67 -7.83
C THR A 677 24.05 4.97 -8.25
N LEU A 678 23.24 5.41 -7.28
CA LEU A 678 21.89 5.89 -7.50
C LEU A 678 21.80 7.34 -7.06
N ASN A 679 21.40 8.24 -7.97
CA ASN A 679 21.39 9.68 -7.72
C ASN A 679 19.96 10.23 -7.78
N GLN A 680 19.59 10.99 -6.76
CA GLN A 680 18.31 11.69 -6.67
C GLN A 680 18.57 13.19 -6.57
N PHE A 681 18.03 13.94 -7.53
CA PHE A 681 18.12 15.40 -7.58
C PHE A 681 16.79 16.06 -7.21
N THR A 682 16.83 17.13 -6.43
CA THR A 682 15.69 17.95 -6.04
C THR A 682 15.86 19.35 -6.62
N PHE A 683 15.27 19.62 -7.78
CA PHE A 683 15.51 20.86 -8.53
C PHE A 683 14.85 22.10 -7.91
N ASN A 684 13.83 21.91 -7.06
CA ASN A 684 13.22 22.98 -6.29
C ASN A 684 13.48 22.77 -4.80
N LYS A 685 14.39 23.56 -4.23
CA LYS A 685 14.75 23.51 -2.80
C LYS A 685 13.56 23.72 -1.86
N SER A 686 12.56 24.48 -2.30
CA SER A 686 11.32 24.76 -1.56
C SER A 686 10.23 23.71 -1.81
N LYS A 687 10.45 22.74 -2.72
CA LYS A 687 9.50 21.69 -3.12
C LYS A 687 8.10 22.26 -3.37
N THR A 688 8.03 23.39 -4.08
CA THR A 688 6.74 24.08 -4.24
C THR A 688 5.87 23.32 -5.21
N ILE A 689 4.61 23.16 -4.84
CA ILE A 689 3.55 22.61 -5.70
C ILE A 689 3.52 23.31 -7.06
N LEU A 690 3.83 24.61 -7.09
CA LEU A 690 3.85 25.41 -8.31
C LEU A 690 4.92 24.95 -9.32
N ALA A 691 6.10 24.53 -8.88
CA ALA A 691 7.12 24.03 -9.80
C ALA A 691 6.71 22.69 -10.43
N ASP A 692 6.16 21.79 -9.62
CA ASP A 692 5.71 20.47 -10.07
C ASP A 692 4.56 20.61 -11.08
N ILE A 693 3.55 21.43 -10.78
CA ILE A 693 2.44 21.65 -11.72
C ILE A 693 2.86 22.42 -12.96
N ASN A 694 3.80 23.37 -12.87
CA ASN A 694 4.36 24.04 -14.06
C ASN A 694 5.13 23.09 -14.94
N PHE A 695 5.92 22.19 -14.35
CA PHE A 695 6.62 21.15 -15.10
C PHE A 695 5.61 20.22 -15.80
N ALA A 696 4.55 19.80 -15.10
CA ALA A 696 3.48 18.98 -15.69
C ALA A 696 2.80 19.71 -16.87
N VAL A 697 2.40 20.97 -16.69
CA VAL A 697 1.80 21.80 -17.75
C VAL A 697 2.71 21.91 -18.98
N ALA A 698 4.02 22.05 -18.78
CA ALA A 698 4.99 22.19 -19.87
C ALA A 698 5.30 20.88 -20.60
N ASN A 699 5.13 19.72 -19.94
CA ASN A 699 5.63 18.44 -20.45
C ASN A 699 4.54 17.42 -20.77
N ILE A 700 3.29 17.60 -20.34
CA ILE A 700 2.19 16.73 -20.74
C ILE A 700 1.83 17.00 -22.21
N GLN A 701 2.09 16.02 -23.07
CA GLN A 701 1.79 16.05 -24.51
C GLN A 701 0.45 15.38 -24.86
N ALA A 702 -0.28 14.84 -23.88
CA ALA A 702 -1.53 14.12 -24.12
C ALA A 702 -2.63 15.03 -24.69
N THR A 703 -3.24 14.60 -25.78
CA THR A 703 -4.45 15.19 -26.37
C THR A 703 -5.68 14.52 -25.79
N ASN A 704 -6.75 15.28 -25.58
CA ASN A 704 -7.98 14.75 -25.00
C ASN A 704 -8.79 13.97 -26.05
N ASP A 705 -9.61 13.04 -25.59
CA ASP A 705 -10.53 12.26 -26.42
C ASP A 705 -11.99 12.49 -25.97
N PRO A 706 -13.00 12.03 -26.73
CA PRO A 706 -14.41 12.22 -26.38
C PRO A 706 -14.82 11.67 -25.00
N SER A 707 -14.11 10.67 -24.46
CA SER A 707 -14.38 10.11 -23.12
C SER A 707 -13.96 11.04 -21.99
N ARG A 708 -13.08 12.01 -22.23
CA ARG A 708 -12.55 12.95 -21.22
C ARG A 708 -11.89 12.25 -20.02
N THR A 709 -11.38 11.03 -20.17
CA THR A 709 -10.74 10.27 -19.08
C THR A 709 -9.25 10.55 -18.92
N THR A 710 -8.61 11.18 -19.91
CA THR A 710 -7.16 11.43 -19.95
C THR A 710 -6.78 12.75 -19.27
N ILE A 711 -5.70 12.74 -18.47
CA ILE A 711 -5.09 13.97 -17.95
C ILE A 711 -4.31 14.65 -19.08
N THR A 712 -4.80 15.81 -19.52
CA THR A 712 -4.17 16.62 -20.57
C THR A 712 -3.50 17.87 -19.99
N LYS A 713 -2.73 18.58 -20.82
CA LYS A 713 -2.21 19.92 -20.51
C LYS A 713 -3.30 20.83 -19.94
N TRP A 714 -4.50 20.81 -20.52
CA TRP A 714 -5.60 21.71 -20.11
C TRP A 714 -6.19 21.34 -18.76
N VAL A 715 -6.20 20.04 -18.43
CA VAL A 715 -6.56 19.56 -17.09
C VAL A 715 -5.52 20.03 -16.07
N ALA A 716 -4.23 19.92 -16.39
CA ALA A 716 -3.15 20.41 -15.54
C ALA A 716 -3.23 21.95 -15.34
N GLN A 717 -3.54 22.72 -16.39
CA GLN A 717 -3.78 24.16 -16.29
C GLN A 717 -5.01 24.49 -15.43
N ALA A 718 -6.10 23.72 -15.57
CA ALA A 718 -7.32 23.94 -14.80
C ALA A 718 -7.05 23.67 -13.31
N TYR A 719 -6.32 22.59 -13.01
CA TYR A 719 -5.92 22.26 -11.65
C TYR A 719 -4.95 23.30 -11.06
N LYS A 720 -3.99 23.79 -11.86
CA LYS A 720 -3.13 24.92 -11.47
C LYS A 720 -3.97 26.14 -11.12
N SER A 721 -4.97 26.50 -11.93
CA SER A 721 -5.86 27.64 -11.64
C SER A 721 -6.59 27.48 -10.29
N ARG A 722 -7.08 26.27 -9.98
CA ARG A 722 -7.77 25.94 -8.73
C ARG A 722 -6.84 26.05 -7.51
N ILE A 723 -5.64 25.47 -7.59
CA ILE A 723 -4.62 25.55 -6.52
C ILE A 723 -4.25 27.01 -6.27
N CYS A 724 -3.95 27.76 -7.33
CA CYS A 724 -3.47 29.12 -7.22
C CYS A 724 -4.56 30.08 -6.72
N LEU A 725 -5.82 29.88 -7.12
CA LEU A 725 -6.95 30.63 -6.57
C LEU A 725 -7.13 30.35 -5.07
N PHE A 726 -7.06 29.07 -4.68
CA PHE A 726 -7.14 28.67 -3.28
C PHE A 726 -6.03 29.34 -2.46
N GLU A 727 -4.77 29.14 -2.83
CA GLU A 727 -3.62 29.71 -2.13
C GLU A 727 -3.64 31.24 -2.10
N GLY A 728 -3.94 31.89 -3.22
CA GLY A 728 -3.99 33.34 -3.33
C GLY A 728 -5.04 33.96 -2.40
N THR A 729 -6.27 33.44 -2.45
CA THR A 729 -7.34 33.94 -1.58
C THR A 729 -7.14 33.55 -0.11
N PHE A 730 -6.68 32.34 0.17
CA PHE A 730 -6.38 31.90 1.53
C PHE A 730 -5.33 32.81 2.17
N ARG A 731 -4.22 33.10 1.49
CA ARG A 731 -3.17 34.02 1.99
C ARG A 731 -3.66 35.45 2.15
N LYS A 732 -4.60 35.89 1.31
CA LYS A 732 -5.19 37.23 1.37
C LYS A 732 -6.05 37.41 2.62
N TYR A 733 -6.88 36.42 2.95
CA TYR A 733 -7.85 36.53 4.06
C TYR A 733 -7.33 35.98 5.40
N HIS A 734 -6.37 35.06 5.39
CA HIS A 734 -5.72 34.53 6.61
C HIS A 734 -4.49 35.35 7.01
N THR A 735 -4.72 36.62 7.33
CA THR A 735 -3.67 37.61 7.64
C THR A 735 -2.76 37.23 8.80
N SER A 736 -3.25 36.41 9.75
CA SER A 736 -2.49 35.87 10.88
C SER A 736 -1.27 35.03 10.47
N LEU A 737 -1.22 34.56 9.22
CA LEU A 737 -0.09 33.78 8.69
C LEU A 737 1.07 34.66 8.20
N GLY A 738 0.88 35.98 8.06
CA GLY A 738 1.92 36.87 7.53
C GLY A 738 2.26 36.66 6.05
N LEU A 739 1.41 35.96 5.29
CA LEU A 739 1.66 35.58 3.89
C LEU A 739 0.96 36.46 2.84
N ALA A 740 0.20 37.48 3.27
CA ALA A 740 -0.59 38.33 2.39
C ALA A 740 0.25 38.98 1.26
N GLY A 741 1.52 39.30 1.52
CA GLY A 741 2.45 39.87 0.52
C GLY A 741 2.73 38.95 -0.68
N THR A 742 2.40 37.65 -0.59
CA THR A 742 2.56 36.69 -1.70
C THR A 742 1.23 36.35 -2.40
N ALA A 743 0.10 36.83 -1.88
CA ALA A 743 -1.24 36.46 -2.38
C ALA A 743 -1.43 36.82 -3.86
N ASN A 744 -1.03 38.03 -4.26
CA ASN A 744 -1.23 38.52 -5.63
C ASN A 744 -0.53 37.63 -6.67
N LYS A 745 0.68 37.14 -6.38
CA LYS A 745 1.39 36.26 -7.32
C LYS A 745 0.61 34.96 -7.61
N TRP A 746 0.00 34.38 -6.58
CA TRP A 746 -0.86 33.20 -6.77
C TRP A 746 -2.13 33.55 -7.55
N LEU A 747 -2.77 34.69 -7.26
CA LEU A 747 -3.95 35.13 -8.02
C LEU A 747 -3.62 35.44 -9.49
N GLU A 748 -2.46 36.04 -9.77
CA GLU A 748 -1.97 36.28 -11.12
C GLU A 748 -1.75 34.95 -11.87
N ASP A 749 -1.12 33.96 -11.22
CA ASP A 749 -0.92 32.64 -11.81
C ASP A 749 -2.25 31.88 -12.00
N ALA A 750 -3.24 32.09 -11.13
CA ALA A 750 -4.59 31.55 -11.29
C ALA A 750 -5.28 32.14 -12.52
N ALA A 751 -5.26 33.48 -12.63
CA ALA A 751 -5.84 34.19 -13.77
C ALA A 751 -5.13 33.85 -15.08
N ALA A 752 -3.80 33.80 -15.09
CA ALA A 752 -3.02 33.45 -16.28
C ALA A 752 -3.30 32.02 -16.76
N SER A 753 -3.34 31.06 -15.85
CA SER A 753 -3.60 29.65 -16.19
C SER A 753 -5.03 29.46 -16.71
N ALA A 754 -6.02 30.12 -16.10
CA ALA A 754 -7.40 30.07 -16.57
C ALA A 754 -7.58 30.77 -17.93
N ASN A 755 -6.95 31.93 -18.13
CA ASN A 755 -6.99 32.66 -19.39
C ASN A 755 -6.32 31.90 -20.55
N ASP A 756 -5.25 31.14 -20.29
CA ASP A 756 -4.63 30.27 -21.30
C ASP A 756 -5.62 29.23 -21.81
N ILE A 757 -6.43 28.63 -20.92
CA ILE A 757 -7.49 27.70 -21.30
C ILE A 757 -8.57 28.43 -22.12
N ILE A 758 -9.06 29.57 -21.62
CA ILE A 758 -10.11 30.37 -22.27
C ILE A 758 -9.74 30.75 -23.72
N ARG A 759 -8.47 31.09 -23.95
CA ARG A 759 -8.00 31.53 -25.28
C ARG A 759 -7.60 30.39 -26.21
N ASN A 760 -6.99 29.34 -25.67
CA ASN A 760 -6.21 28.40 -26.49
C ASN A 760 -6.73 26.96 -26.44
N ALA A 761 -7.62 26.60 -25.51
CA ALA A 761 -8.02 25.20 -25.32
C ALA A 761 -9.25 24.79 -26.14
N GLY A 762 -10.02 25.74 -26.67
CA GLY A 762 -11.20 25.47 -27.52
C GLY A 762 -12.43 24.94 -26.78
N TYR A 763 -12.53 25.16 -25.46
CA TYR A 763 -13.71 24.79 -24.67
C TYR A 763 -14.77 25.90 -24.67
N SER A 764 -16.04 25.53 -24.49
CA SER A 764 -17.19 26.44 -24.41
C SER A 764 -18.23 25.93 -23.42
N LEU A 765 -19.08 26.84 -22.90
CA LEU A 765 -20.23 26.44 -22.09
C LEU A 765 -21.21 25.62 -22.95
N ASN A 766 -21.83 24.60 -22.35
CA ASN A 766 -22.92 23.88 -22.98
C ASN A 766 -24.15 24.78 -23.12
N THR A 767 -24.70 24.87 -24.32
CA THR A 767 -25.95 25.59 -24.61
C THR A 767 -27.00 24.71 -25.28
N ALA A 768 -26.69 23.42 -25.47
CA ALA A 768 -27.60 22.45 -26.09
C ALA A 768 -28.90 22.32 -25.28
N GLY A 769 -30.05 22.24 -25.97
CA GLY A 769 -31.37 22.18 -25.34
C GLY A 769 -31.90 23.52 -24.81
N GLY A 770 -31.11 24.60 -24.88
CA GLY A 770 -31.54 25.94 -24.48
C GLY A 770 -31.41 26.24 -22.98
N ALA A 771 -31.83 27.45 -22.60
CA ALA A 771 -31.83 27.89 -21.21
C ALA A 771 -32.88 27.11 -20.42
N GLY A 772 -32.49 26.56 -19.26
CA GLY A 772 -33.34 25.65 -18.46
C GLY A 772 -33.08 24.16 -18.65
N VAL A 773 -32.22 23.76 -19.61
CA VAL A 773 -31.82 22.35 -19.84
C VAL A 773 -30.29 22.18 -19.86
N SER A 774 -29.60 23.09 -20.55
CA SER A 774 -28.17 22.98 -20.86
C SER A 774 -27.24 22.83 -19.65
N TYR A 775 -27.58 23.43 -18.50
CA TYR A 775 -26.75 23.35 -17.29
C TYR A 775 -26.82 21.97 -16.63
N ARG A 776 -28.02 21.41 -16.42
CA ARG A 776 -28.20 20.08 -15.82
C ARG A 776 -27.66 18.98 -16.72
N GLN A 777 -27.76 19.14 -18.03
CA GLN A 777 -27.29 18.17 -19.02
C GLN A 777 -25.79 17.81 -18.84
N VAL A 778 -24.96 18.74 -18.36
CA VAL A 778 -23.53 18.47 -18.08
C VAL A 778 -23.35 17.37 -17.02
N PHE A 779 -24.31 17.22 -16.12
CA PHE A 779 -24.26 16.34 -14.96
C PHE A 779 -25.08 15.05 -15.13
N THR A 780 -26.03 15.04 -16.06
CA THR A 780 -26.93 13.91 -16.32
C THR A 780 -26.63 13.15 -17.61
N SER A 781 -25.62 13.56 -18.38
CA SER A 781 -25.24 12.86 -19.62
C SER A 781 -24.36 11.63 -19.34
N ASN A 782 -24.65 10.52 -20.02
CA ASN A 782 -23.81 9.30 -19.98
C ASN A 782 -22.43 9.54 -20.56
N THR A 783 -22.36 10.27 -21.67
CA THR A 783 -21.09 10.74 -22.24
C THR A 783 -20.81 12.16 -21.75
N PRO A 784 -19.59 12.47 -21.30
CA PRO A 784 -19.23 13.83 -20.91
C PRO A 784 -19.52 14.83 -22.03
N VAL A 785 -20.08 15.98 -21.68
CA VAL A 785 -20.33 17.07 -22.63
C VAL A 785 -18.99 17.69 -23.03
N ALA A 786 -18.44 17.20 -24.14
CA ALA A 786 -17.06 17.44 -24.52
C ALA A 786 -16.72 18.93 -24.75
N SER A 787 -17.68 19.78 -25.07
CA SER A 787 -17.43 21.23 -25.20
C SER A 787 -17.10 21.89 -23.86
N GLU A 788 -17.68 21.44 -22.75
CA GLU A 788 -17.53 22.06 -21.43
C GLU A 788 -16.65 21.23 -20.49
N VAL A 789 -16.68 19.90 -20.58
CA VAL A 789 -15.97 19.01 -19.64
C VAL A 789 -14.53 18.78 -20.09
N LEU A 790 -13.58 19.16 -19.23
CA LEU A 790 -12.14 18.95 -19.45
C LEU A 790 -11.71 17.54 -19.04
N GLN A 791 -12.25 17.05 -17.92
CA GLN A 791 -12.00 15.71 -17.39
C GLN A 791 -13.24 15.15 -16.70
N ALA A 792 -13.49 13.86 -16.87
CA ALA A 792 -14.58 13.13 -16.23
C ALA A 792 -14.14 11.76 -15.71
N ALA A 793 -14.82 11.30 -14.65
CA ALA A 793 -14.90 9.89 -14.32
C ALA A 793 -16.14 9.32 -15.03
N VAL A 794 -15.93 8.41 -15.99
CA VAL A 794 -17.01 7.87 -16.82
C VAL A 794 -17.57 6.61 -16.19
N ALA A 795 -18.90 6.51 -16.14
CA ALA A 795 -19.61 5.28 -15.83
C ALA A 795 -19.88 4.50 -17.11
N ASP A 796 -19.74 3.18 -17.07
CA ASP A 796 -19.99 2.26 -18.17
C ASP A 796 -20.64 0.99 -17.63
N ILE A 797 -21.85 0.73 -18.09
CA ILE A 797 -22.65 -0.43 -17.69
C ILE A 797 -22.02 -1.76 -18.14
N ASN A 798 -21.35 -1.77 -19.30
CA ASN A 798 -20.70 -2.97 -19.83
C ASN A 798 -19.44 -3.33 -19.04
N LEU A 799 -18.78 -2.33 -18.46
CA LEU A 799 -17.63 -2.52 -17.56
C LEU A 799 -18.04 -2.75 -16.10
N GLY A 800 -19.33 -2.63 -15.77
CA GLY A 800 -19.82 -2.68 -14.40
C GLY A 800 -19.35 -1.51 -13.53
N ILE A 801 -18.94 -0.40 -14.16
CA ILE A 801 -18.48 0.82 -13.48
C ILE A 801 -19.65 1.79 -13.45
N LEU A 802 -20.37 1.83 -12.35
CA LEU A 802 -21.55 2.68 -12.17
C LEU A 802 -21.33 3.60 -10.96
N ASN A 803 -22.10 4.68 -10.87
CA ASN A 803 -22.11 5.53 -9.68
C ASN A 803 -23.47 5.49 -8.97
N GLU A 804 -23.58 6.19 -7.86
CA GLU A 804 -24.73 6.13 -6.94
C GLU A 804 -25.42 7.49 -6.76
N ALA A 805 -25.28 8.39 -7.74
CA ALA A 805 -25.81 9.74 -7.65
C ALA A 805 -27.31 9.78 -7.32
N ASN A 806 -28.15 8.99 -7.99
CA ASN A 806 -29.58 8.92 -7.67
C ASN A 806 -29.79 8.47 -6.23
N TRP A 807 -29.22 7.32 -5.84
CA TRP A 807 -29.40 6.77 -4.51
C TRP A 807 -28.99 7.75 -3.41
N TRP A 808 -27.94 8.55 -3.63
CA TRP A 808 -27.52 9.61 -2.70
C TRP A 808 -28.52 10.76 -2.57
N TRP A 809 -29.19 11.18 -3.66
CA TRP A 809 -30.12 12.34 -3.65
C TRP A 809 -31.61 11.96 -3.50
N THR A 810 -31.95 10.68 -3.61
CA THR A 810 -33.35 10.19 -3.59
C THR A 810 -33.57 9.05 -2.60
N SER A 811 -32.71 8.90 -1.59
CA SER A 811 -32.89 7.92 -0.49
C SER A 811 -32.85 8.60 0.86
N GLY A 812 -33.76 8.20 1.75
CA GLY A 812 -33.77 8.63 3.15
C GLY A 812 -32.92 7.75 4.07
N THR A 813 -32.43 6.61 3.60
CA THR A 813 -31.62 5.65 4.37
C THR A 813 -30.14 5.67 4.00
N TYR A 814 -29.80 6.07 2.77
CA TYR A 814 -28.43 6.18 2.28
C TYR A 814 -27.98 7.65 2.19
N GLY A 815 -28.71 8.45 1.40
CA GLY A 815 -28.52 9.89 1.34
C GLY A 815 -28.90 10.55 2.66
N ALA A 816 -28.06 11.45 3.17
CA ALA A 816 -28.32 12.21 4.41
C ALA A 816 -29.47 13.24 4.28
N LYS A 817 -30.43 13.02 3.36
CA LYS A 817 -31.51 13.94 2.95
C LYS A 817 -31.01 15.35 2.66
N ALA A 818 -29.89 15.43 1.95
CA ALA A 818 -29.22 16.69 1.68
C ALA A 818 -30.16 17.66 0.96
N SER A 819 -30.26 18.88 1.50
CA SER A 819 -31.22 19.89 1.05
C SER A 819 -30.55 21.26 0.98
N PHE A 820 -31.00 22.13 0.08
CA PHE A 820 -30.53 23.53 0.09
C PHE A 820 -31.24 24.33 1.20
N THR A 821 -30.58 25.37 1.70
CA THR A 821 -31.23 26.30 2.61
C THR A 821 -31.97 27.38 1.82
N ARG A 822 -33.07 27.88 2.37
CA ARG A 822 -33.78 29.03 1.78
C ARG A 822 -32.85 30.23 1.61
N THR A 823 -31.94 30.41 2.56
CA THR A 823 -30.90 31.44 2.52
C THR A 823 -30.00 31.33 1.28
N PHE A 824 -29.74 30.12 0.77
CA PHE A 824 -29.03 29.92 -0.49
C PHE A 824 -29.96 30.08 -1.71
N ILE A 825 -31.19 29.56 -1.65
CA ILE A 825 -32.17 29.68 -2.75
C ILE A 825 -32.48 31.14 -3.10
N ASN A 826 -32.51 32.01 -2.09
CA ASN A 826 -32.72 33.45 -2.29
C ASN A 826 -31.58 34.15 -3.03
N THR A 827 -30.42 33.50 -3.21
CA THR A 827 -29.30 34.05 -3.99
C THR A 827 -29.50 33.93 -5.50
N TYR A 828 -30.39 33.05 -5.97
CA TYR A 828 -30.72 32.96 -7.39
C TYR A 828 -31.39 34.27 -7.86
N LEU A 829 -30.90 34.85 -8.95
CA LEU A 829 -31.43 36.10 -9.48
C LEU A 829 -32.84 35.93 -10.07
N LYS A 830 -33.51 37.05 -10.34
CA LYS A 830 -34.62 37.09 -11.31
C LYS A 830 -34.07 37.00 -12.74
N LEU A 831 -34.93 36.66 -13.71
CA LEU A 831 -34.53 36.57 -15.12
C LEU A 831 -34.00 37.88 -15.69
N ASP A 832 -34.40 39.03 -15.15
CA ASP A 832 -33.87 40.35 -15.52
C ASP A 832 -32.49 40.65 -14.92
N GLY A 833 -31.91 39.73 -14.13
CA GLY A 833 -30.61 39.87 -13.48
C GLY A 833 -30.64 40.62 -12.14
N THR A 834 -31.80 41.06 -11.66
CA THR A 834 -31.93 41.74 -10.36
C THR A 834 -32.06 40.75 -9.19
N PRO A 835 -31.54 41.08 -7.99
CA PRO A 835 -31.70 40.24 -6.81
C PRO A 835 -33.17 39.95 -6.49
N TYR A 836 -33.50 38.67 -6.28
CA TYR A 836 -34.86 38.25 -5.91
C TYR A 836 -35.34 38.93 -4.61
N THR A 837 -34.42 39.10 -3.67
CA THR A 837 -34.66 39.67 -2.34
C THR A 837 -34.93 41.19 -2.34
N ASN A 838 -34.88 41.85 -3.50
CA ASN A 838 -35.34 43.23 -3.64
C ASN A 838 -36.85 43.37 -3.43
N ASP A 839 -37.62 42.30 -3.63
CA ASP A 839 -39.04 42.27 -3.30
C ASP A 839 -39.23 41.84 -1.83
N PRO A 840 -39.61 42.73 -0.90
CA PRO A 840 -39.70 42.42 0.52
C PRO A 840 -40.69 41.28 0.86
N ALA A 841 -41.63 40.96 -0.05
CA ALA A 841 -42.57 39.85 0.10
C ALA A 841 -41.88 38.47 0.07
N TYR A 842 -40.63 38.39 -0.39
CA TYR A 842 -39.86 37.13 -0.42
C TYR A 842 -39.85 36.39 0.93
N ARG A 843 -39.94 37.11 2.05
CA ARG A 843 -39.90 36.54 3.41
C ARG A 843 -41.07 35.59 3.71
N THR A 844 -42.23 35.85 3.13
CA THR A 844 -43.48 35.10 3.37
C THR A 844 -44.01 34.40 2.13
N MET A 845 -43.30 34.49 1.00
CA MET A 845 -43.71 33.85 -0.25
C MET A 845 -43.65 32.32 -0.11
N ILE A 846 -44.73 31.64 -0.50
CA ILE A 846 -44.81 30.17 -0.45
C ILE A 846 -43.99 29.55 -1.59
N PHE A 847 -43.58 28.28 -1.42
CA PHE A 847 -42.64 27.59 -2.31
C PHE A 847 -42.97 27.73 -3.80
N LYS A 848 -44.22 27.44 -4.21
CA LYS A 848 -44.64 27.49 -5.62
C LYS A 848 -44.48 28.88 -6.27
N ASP A 849 -44.61 29.95 -5.48
CA ASP A 849 -44.49 31.31 -5.98
C ASP A 849 -43.05 31.83 -5.90
N GLU A 850 -42.29 31.39 -4.89
CA GLU A 850 -40.89 31.75 -4.67
C GLU A 850 -39.96 31.33 -5.82
N VAL A 851 -40.27 30.20 -6.46
CA VAL A 851 -39.44 29.60 -7.52
C VAL A 851 -39.74 30.15 -8.92
N LYS A 852 -40.75 31.00 -9.09
CA LYS A 852 -41.17 31.55 -10.39
C LYS A 852 -40.27 32.70 -10.86
N ASN A 853 -40.08 32.80 -12.19
CA ASN A 853 -39.33 33.89 -12.84
C ASN A 853 -37.90 34.10 -12.31
N ARG A 854 -37.24 33.00 -11.94
CA ARG A 854 -35.87 32.97 -11.41
C ARG A 854 -34.88 32.53 -12.49
N ASP A 855 -33.60 32.74 -12.21
CA ASP A 855 -32.47 32.07 -12.87
C ASP A 855 -32.82 30.60 -13.16
N LEU A 856 -32.76 30.19 -14.44
CA LEU A 856 -33.24 28.88 -14.88
C LEU A 856 -32.32 27.73 -14.45
N ARG A 857 -31.15 28.00 -13.86
CA ARG A 857 -30.38 26.97 -13.13
C ARG A 857 -31.12 26.51 -11.88
N LEU A 858 -32.01 27.32 -11.29
CA LEU A 858 -32.78 26.92 -10.11
C LEU A 858 -33.66 25.70 -10.41
N LYS A 859 -34.43 25.74 -11.51
CA LYS A 859 -35.26 24.60 -11.97
C LYS A 859 -34.48 23.38 -12.44
N GLN A 860 -33.17 23.53 -12.56
CA GLN A 860 -32.21 22.47 -12.90
C GLN A 860 -31.44 21.97 -11.66
N THR A 861 -31.57 22.66 -10.53
CA THR A 861 -30.84 22.37 -9.29
C THR A 861 -31.75 21.69 -8.27
N ILE A 862 -33.02 22.08 -8.19
CA ILE A 862 -34.03 21.50 -7.28
C ILE A 862 -35.30 21.06 -8.01
N ARG A 863 -36.09 20.17 -7.38
CA ARG A 863 -37.45 19.84 -7.83
C ARG A 863 -38.36 21.05 -7.65
N LEU A 864 -38.99 21.51 -8.73
CA LEU A 864 -39.97 22.60 -8.69
C LEU A 864 -40.87 22.55 -9.94
N GLY A 865 -42.06 23.16 -9.85
CA GLY A 865 -42.98 23.34 -10.98
C GLY A 865 -43.26 22.04 -11.74
N ASP A 866 -43.09 22.07 -13.06
CA ASP A 866 -43.43 20.99 -13.99
C ASP A 866 -42.44 19.81 -14.02
N TYR A 867 -41.56 19.68 -13.03
CA TYR A 867 -40.56 18.61 -12.99
C TYR A 867 -41.23 17.22 -12.93
N LYS A 868 -40.88 16.37 -13.90
CA LYS A 868 -41.36 15.00 -14.04
C LYS A 868 -40.21 14.01 -14.02
N ARG A 869 -40.49 12.80 -13.54
CA ARG A 869 -39.56 11.66 -13.55
C ARG A 869 -40.14 10.52 -14.37
N VAL A 870 -39.29 9.58 -14.78
CA VAL A 870 -39.72 8.40 -15.53
C VAL A 870 -39.92 7.25 -14.56
N SER A 871 -41.12 6.66 -14.54
CA SER A 871 -41.44 5.45 -13.79
C SER A 871 -42.02 4.43 -14.77
N ASN A 872 -41.34 3.30 -14.96
CA ASN A 872 -41.74 2.26 -15.93
C ASN A 872 -42.03 2.82 -17.34
N GLY A 873 -41.21 3.76 -17.81
CA GLY A 873 -41.34 4.40 -19.12
C GLY A 873 -42.39 5.52 -19.22
N VAL A 874 -43.10 5.84 -18.13
CA VAL A 874 -44.12 6.90 -18.09
C VAL A 874 -43.61 8.11 -17.30
N LEU A 875 -43.84 9.32 -17.83
CA LEU A 875 -43.54 10.56 -17.11
C LEU A 875 -44.58 10.80 -16.00
N VAL A 876 -44.10 10.89 -14.76
CA VAL A 876 -44.91 11.16 -13.57
C VAL A 876 -44.49 12.49 -12.92
N PRO A 877 -45.44 13.32 -12.44
CA PRO A 877 -45.13 14.49 -11.63
C PRO A 877 -44.28 14.11 -10.42
N ALA A 878 -43.26 14.90 -10.12
CA ALA A 878 -42.32 14.62 -9.03
C ALA A 878 -42.11 15.86 -8.15
N PRO A 879 -43.04 16.15 -7.23
CA PRO A 879 -42.87 17.22 -6.25
C PRO A 879 -41.68 16.92 -5.31
N PRO A 880 -41.21 17.91 -4.54
CA PRO A 880 -40.30 17.67 -3.43
C PRO A 880 -40.90 16.68 -2.41
N LEU A 881 -40.13 15.65 -2.03
CA LEU A 881 -40.58 14.61 -1.10
C LEU A 881 -39.88 14.75 0.24
N PHE A 882 -40.63 14.97 1.33
CA PHE A 882 -40.10 15.12 2.68
C PHE A 882 -39.49 13.84 3.28
N SER A 883 -39.64 12.69 2.59
CA SER A 883 -38.82 11.50 2.85
C SER A 883 -37.35 11.72 2.48
N TYR A 884 -37.05 12.66 1.57
CA TYR A 884 -35.71 12.92 1.00
C TYR A 884 -35.20 14.36 1.21
N THR A 885 -36.02 15.28 1.71
CA THR A 885 -35.62 16.67 2.03
C THR A 885 -36.11 17.10 3.40
N PHE A 886 -35.30 17.89 4.11
CA PHE A 886 -35.68 18.51 5.40
C PHE A 886 -36.20 19.94 5.24
N THR A 887 -35.69 20.66 4.24
CA THR A 887 -36.00 22.08 4.00
C THR A 887 -37.03 22.29 2.89
N GLY A 888 -37.36 21.23 2.14
CA GLY A 888 -38.20 21.25 0.95
C GLY A 888 -37.48 21.54 -0.36
N TYR A 889 -36.24 22.04 -0.32
CA TYR A 889 -35.45 22.29 -1.52
C TYR A 889 -34.65 21.04 -1.90
N GLN A 890 -35.34 20.08 -2.53
CA GLN A 890 -34.79 18.78 -2.90
C GLN A 890 -33.89 18.88 -4.15
N PRO A 891 -32.60 18.49 -4.08
CA PRO A 891 -31.68 18.51 -5.22
C PRO A 891 -32.04 17.57 -6.38
N ILE A 892 -31.72 17.99 -7.61
CA ILE A 892 -31.84 17.16 -8.84
C ILE A 892 -30.65 17.25 -9.80
N LYS A 893 -29.63 18.08 -9.50
CA LYS A 893 -28.53 18.38 -10.43
C LYS A 893 -27.84 17.13 -10.99
N TRP A 894 -27.58 16.14 -10.13
CA TRP A 894 -26.92 14.88 -10.47
C TRP A 894 -27.87 13.69 -10.63
N THR A 895 -29.17 13.92 -10.42
CA THR A 895 -30.18 12.86 -10.42
C THR A 895 -30.63 12.60 -11.85
N LEU A 896 -30.59 11.35 -12.31
CA LEU A 896 -31.22 10.90 -13.55
C LEU A 896 -32.72 10.74 -13.35
N ASP A 897 -33.49 11.09 -14.38
CA ASP A 897 -34.94 11.19 -14.26
C ASP A 897 -35.64 9.84 -14.09
N ASP A 898 -35.00 8.73 -14.51
CA ASP A 898 -35.50 7.37 -14.31
C ASP A 898 -35.45 6.94 -12.84
N MET A 899 -36.61 6.58 -12.30
CA MET A 899 -36.80 6.13 -10.92
C MET A 899 -36.28 4.70 -10.70
N GLY A 900 -36.07 3.91 -11.76
CA GLY A 900 -35.43 2.59 -11.68
C GLY A 900 -33.97 2.66 -11.20
N LEU A 901 -33.36 3.85 -11.22
CA LEU A 901 -31.96 4.09 -10.81
C LEU A 901 -31.84 4.51 -9.34
N ASP A 902 -32.94 4.63 -8.61
CA ASP A 902 -32.96 5.18 -7.25
C ASP A 902 -32.43 4.23 -6.16
N ALA A 903 -32.11 2.98 -6.51
CA ALA A 903 -31.62 1.97 -5.58
C ALA A 903 -30.25 1.40 -6.01
N GLY A 904 -29.21 1.67 -5.21
CA GLY A 904 -27.86 1.15 -5.46
C GLY A 904 -27.04 1.98 -6.44
N ALA A 905 -25.88 1.44 -6.85
CA ALA A 905 -24.99 2.07 -7.82
C ALA A 905 -25.43 1.75 -9.25
N LEU A 906 -26.50 2.41 -9.72
CA LEU A 906 -27.11 2.16 -11.03
C LEU A 906 -26.90 3.31 -12.03
N ASN A 907 -26.35 4.45 -11.60
CA ASN A 907 -26.16 5.61 -12.46
C ASN A 907 -25.11 5.40 -13.54
N THR A 908 -25.46 5.84 -14.74
CA THR A 908 -24.63 5.75 -15.95
C THR A 908 -24.09 7.11 -16.42
N ASN A 909 -24.49 8.21 -15.79
CA ASN A 909 -23.97 9.53 -16.11
C ASN A 909 -22.49 9.67 -15.73
N ALA A 910 -21.73 10.37 -16.56
CA ALA A 910 -20.35 10.69 -16.27
C ALA A 910 -20.24 11.80 -15.20
N ILE A 911 -19.26 11.67 -14.32
CA ILE A 911 -19.00 12.64 -13.25
C ILE A 911 -17.90 13.61 -13.71
N ALA A 912 -18.28 14.86 -14.01
CA ALA A 912 -17.33 15.90 -14.36
C ALA A 912 -16.41 16.26 -13.17
N LEU A 913 -15.10 16.26 -13.40
CA LEU A 913 -14.08 16.58 -12.39
C LEU A 913 -13.49 17.99 -12.57
N PHE A 914 -13.32 18.38 -13.83
CA PHE A 914 -12.91 19.73 -14.25
C PHE A 914 -13.75 20.14 -15.45
N ARG A 915 -14.31 21.35 -15.41
CA ARG A 915 -15.15 21.88 -16.49
C ARG A 915 -14.93 23.36 -16.71
N TYR A 916 -15.25 23.83 -17.91
CA TYR A 916 -14.91 25.16 -18.41
C TYR A 916 -15.57 26.27 -17.59
N ALA A 917 -16.80 26.08 -17.12
CA ALA A 917 -17.45 27.03 -16.21
C ALA A 917 -16.67 27.30 -14.91
N GLU A 918 -16.00 26.29 -14.34
CA GLU A 918 -15.12 26.52 -13.19
C GLU A 918 -13.91 27.36 -13.57
N VAL A 919 -13.34 27.13 -14.77
CA VAL A 919 -12.23 27.93 -15.29
C VAL A 919 -12.62 29.41 -15.44
N LEU A 920 -13.82 29.68 -15.97
CA LEU A 920 -14.37 31.04 -16.06
C LEU A 920 -14.52 31.70 -14.68
N LEU A 921 -15.03 30.96 -13.69
CA LEU A 921 -15.17 31.45 -12.31
C LEU A 921 -13.81 31.68 -11.65
N ASN A 922 -12.84 30.79 -11.86
CA ASN A 922 -11.49 30.95 -11.32
C ASN A 922 -10.82 32.20 -11.91
N TYR A 923 -10.99 32.45 -13.21
CA TYR A 923 -10.50 33.67 -13.87
C TYR A 923 -11.18 34.93 -13.31
N ALA A 924 -12.51 34.95 -13.27
CA ALA A 924 -13.28 36.09 -12.78
C ALA A 924 -12.94 36.43 -11.33
N GLU A 925 -12.86 35.42 -10.47
CA GLU A 925 -12.57 35.62 -9.05
C GLU A 925 -11.13 36.06 -8.83
N ALA A 926 -10.15 35.45 -9.50
CA ALA A 926 -8.76 35.87 -9.38
C ALA A 926 -8.59 37.34 -9.80
N LYS A 927 -9.22 37.75 -10.92
CA LYS A 927 -9.20 39.13 -11.41
C LYS A 927 -9.94 40.10 -10.48
N ALA A 928 -11.08 39.69 -9.90
CA ALA A 928 -11.81 40.50 -8.93
C ALA A 928 -10.99 40.70 -7.65
N GLU A 929 -10.38 39.63 -7.14
CA GLU A 929 -9.51 39.68 -5.95
C GLU A 929 -8.24 40.52 -6.19
N LEU A 930 -7.74 40.58 -7.43
CA LEU A 930 -6.65 41.49 -7.83
C LEU A 930 -7.11 42.94 -8.06
N GLY A 931 -8.43 43.21 -8.10
CA GLY A 931 -8.96 44.53 -8.46
C GLY A 931 -8.79 44.88 -9.94
N THR A 932 -8.59 43.89 -10.82
CA THR A 932 -8.31 44.10 -12.25
C THR A 932 -9.40 43.52 -13.17
N LEU A 933 -10.55 43.14 -12.63
CA LEU A 933 -11.70 42.64 -13.39
C LEU A 933 -12.35 43.78 -14.19
N THR A 934 -12.40 43.61 -15.51
CA THR A 934 -13.03 44.57 -16.45
C THR A 934 -14.43 44.12 -16.88
N ASP A 935 -15.20 45.01 -17.50
CA ASP A 935 -16.50 44.66 -18.11
C ASP A 935 -16.38 43.62 -19.24
N ALA A 936 -15.26 43.65 -19.97
CA ALA A 936 -14.96 42.62 -20.98
C ALA A 936 -14.69 41.26 -20.33
N ASP A 937 -13.92 41.23 -19.22
CA ASP A 937 -13.70 39.99 -18.45
C ASP A 937 -15.02 39.48 -17.85
N TRP A 938 -15.88 40.39 -17.36
CA TRP A 938 -17.21 40.07 -16.83
C TRP A 938 -18.08 39.42 -17.91
N THR A 939 -18.19 40.04 -19.08
CA THR A 939 -18.95 39.53 -20.23
C THR A 939 -18.48 38.13 -20.61
N LEU A 940 -17.17 37.92 -20.66
CA LEU A 940 -16.54 36.64 -21.01
C LEU A 940 -16.79 35.53 -19.98
N THR A 941 -17.03 35.88 -18.72
CA THR A 941 -17.15 34.92 -17.60
C THR A 941 -18.54 34.88 -17.00
N ILE A 942 -18.84 35.79 -16.06
CA ILE A 942 -20.10 35.87 -15.33
C ILE A 942 -21.27 36.14 -16.28
N GLY A 943 -21.09 37.06 -17.22
CA GLY A 943 -22.07 37.35 -18.27
C GLY A 943 -22.41 36.11 -19.09
N ALA A 944 -21.40 35.34 -19.50
CA ALA A 944 -21.60 34.09 -20.24
C ALA A 944 -22.36 33.02 -19.42
N LEU A 945 -22.01 32.84 -18.14
CA LEU A 945 -22.70 31.90 -17.24
C LEU A 945 -24.17 32.30 -17.02
N ARG A 946 -24.43 33.59 -16.84
CA ARG A 946 -25.79 34.16 -16.69
C ARG A 946 -26.62 34.04 -17.95
N SER A 947 -26.01 34.30 -19.11
CA SER A 947 -26.66 34.14 -20.41
C SER A 947 -27.12 32.69 -20.63
N ARG A 948 -26.26 31.70 -20.34
CA ARG A 948 -26.64 30.27 -20.37
C ARG A 948 -27.79 29.95 -19.40
N ALA A 949 -27.84 30.64 -18.26
CA ALA A 949 -28.90 30.51 -17.26
C ALA A 949 -30.22 31.20 -17.63
N GLY A 950 -30.31 31.84 -18.81
CA GLY A 950 -31.50 32.54 -19.28
C GLY A 950 -31.69 33.94 -18.68
N ILE A 951 -30.69 34.46 -17.96
CA ILE A 951 -30.72 35.83 -17.43
C ILE A 951 -30.46 36.80 -18.59
N THR A 952 -31.23 37.88 -18.67
CA THR A 952 -31.17 38.87 -19.75
C THR A 952 -30.46 40.17 -19.37
N GLY A 953 -30.41 40.51 -18.08
CA GLY A 953 -29.77 41.74 -17.59
C GLY A 953 -28.43 41.50 -16.87
N GLY A 954 -27.60 42.55 -16.79
CA GLY A 954 -26.31 42.52 -16.08
C GLY A 954 -25.26 41.61 -16.72
N LEU A 955 -25.35 41.38 -18.04
CA LEU A 955 -24.45 40.46 -18.77
C LEU A 955 -23.14 41.12 -19.21
N ALA A 956 -23.19 42.40 -19.60
CA ALA A 956 -22.05 43.08 -20.22
C ALA A 956 -21.27 43.98 -19.25
N THR A 957 -21.88 44.37 -18.14
CA THR A 957 -21.31 45.35 -17.19
C THR A 957 -21.23 44.75 -15.79
N LYS A 958 -20.10 45.01 -15.13
CA LYS A 958 -19.88 44.58 -13.74
C LYS A 958 -20.78 45.39 -12.79
N PRO A 959 -21.23 44.79 -11.68
CA PRO A 959 -22.06 45.46 -10.69
C PRO A 959 -21.33 46.65 -10.06
N ILE A 960 -22.07 47.71 -9.78
CA ILE A 960 -21.59 48.89 -9.03
C ILE A 960 -22.28 49.04 -7.66
N VAL A 961 -23.31 48.23 -7.39
CA VAL A 961 -24.04 48.22 -6.12
C VAL A 961 -23.90 46.85 -5.48
N ALA A 962 -23.43 46.82 -4.23
CA ALA A 962 -23.34 45.59 -3.45
C ALA A 962 -24.74 45.12 -3.06
N ASP A 963 -25.06 43.84 -3.29
CA ASP A 963 -26.34 43.27 -2.85
C ASP A 963 -26.40 43.23 -1.30
N PRO A 964 -27.31 43.98 -0.67
CA PRO A 964 -27.46 44.00 0.78
C PRO A 964 -27.72 42.61 1.37
N TYR A 965 -28.37 41.71 0.61
CA TYR A 965 -28.64 40.35 1.05
C TYR A 965 -27.37 39.51 1.20
N LEU A 966 -26.44 39.62 0.24
CA LEU A 966 -25.15 38.91 0.32
C LEU A 966 -24.27 39.49 1.42
N VAL A 967 -24.26 40.81 1.59
CA VAL A 967 -23.52 41.47 2.68
C VAL A 967 -24.04 40.99 4.03
N ALA A 968 -25.35 41.05 4.25
CA ALA A 968 -25.96 40.68 5.53
C ALA A 968 -25.80 39.19 5.86
N ASN A 969 -25.99 38.30 4.88
CA ASN A 969 -26.06 36.86 5.16
C ASN A 969 -24.74 36.11 4.92
N TYR A 970 -23.84 36.60 4.06
CA TYR A 970 -22.64 35.83 3.70
C TYR A 970 -21.34 36.57 3.96
N PHE A 971 -21.27 37.86 3.65
CA PHE A 971 -20.01 38.61 3.57
C PHE A 971 -20.13 40.05 4.14
N PRO A 972 -20.38 40.22 5.46
CA PRO A 972 -20.58 41.55 6.07
C PRO A 972 -19.36 42.47 5.99
N GLY A 973 -18.16 41.91 5.73
CA GLY A 973 -16.91 42.67 5.56
C GLY A 973 -16.50 42.95 4.11
N ILE A 974 -17.34 42.62 3.11
CA ILE A 974 -17.02 42.84 1.68
C ILE A 974 -18.01 43.83 1.09
N SER A 975 -17.49 44.99 0.67
CA SER A 975 -18.27 46.04 0.00
C SER A 975 -18.10 46.05 -1.52
N ASP A 976 -17.11 45.32 -2.07
CA ASP A 976 -16.89 45.25 -3.52
C ASP A 976 -18.03 44.45 -4.19
N PRO A 977 -18.87 45.10 -5.03
CA PRO A 977 -20.01 44.44 -5.66
C PRO A 977 -19.59 43.30 -6.60
N SER A 978 -18.44 43.45 -7.28
CA SER A 978 -17.96 42.46 -8.25
C SER A 978 -17.52 41.18 -7.54
N ILE A 979 -16.82 41.29 -6.40
CA ILE A 979 -16.45 40.12 -5.60
C ILE A 979 -17.71 39.40 -5.09
N LEU A 980 -18.70 40.13 -4.58
CA LEU A 980 -19.95 39.54 -4.07
C LEU A 980 -20.69 38.76 -5.15
N GLU A 981 -20.86 39.35 -6.33
CA GLU A 981 -21.56 38.68 -7.43
C GLU A 981 -20.77 37.50 -8.00
N VAL A 982 -19.44 37.60 -8.12
CA VAL A 982 -18.61 36.44 -8.53
C VAL A 982 -18.76 35.28 -7.55
N ARG A 983 -18.79 35.55 -6.24
CA ARG A 983 -19.00 34.52 -5.21
C ARG A 983 -20.41 33.95 -5.22
N ARG A 984 -21.44 34.75 -5.54
CA ARG A 984 -22.81 34.26 -5.79
C ARG A 984 -22.82 33.28 -6.94
N GLU A 985 -22.29 33.70 -8.09
CA GLU A 985 -22.26 32.88 -9.30
C GLU A 985 -21.48 31.60 -9.08
N ARG A 986 -20.35 31.67 -8.38
CA ARG A 986 -19.59 30.48 -7.98
C ARG A 986 -20.41 29.53 -7.12
N GLY A 987 -21.15 30.06 -6.14
CA GLY A 987 -22.02 29.26 -5.27
C GLY A 987 -23.14 28.55 -6.05
N ILE A 988 -23.80 29.26 -6.96
CA ILE A 988 -24.89 28.73 -7.78
C ILE A 988 -24.36 27.69 -8.78
N GLU A 989 -23.35 28.09 -9.55
CA GLU A 989 -22.79 27.32 -10.65
C GLU A 989 -22.15 26.01 -10.19
N LEU A 990 -21.35 26.06 -9.10
CA LEU A 990 -20.60 24.90 -8.58
C LEU A 990 -21.36 24.16 -7.46
N SER A 991 -22.64 24.44 -7.27
CA SER A 991 -23.47 23.77 -6.27
C SER A 991 -23.40 22.24 -6.45
N LEU A 992 -23.20 21.50 -5.35
CA LEU A 992 -23.10 20.03 -5.34
C LEU A 992 -21.89 19.44 -6.12
N GLU A 993 -20.85 20.23 -6.40
CA GLU A 993 -19.60 19.75 -7.03
C GLU A 993 -18.42 19.64 -6.04
N GLY A 994 -18.68 19.74 -4.74
CA GLY A 994 -17.66 19.57 -3.68
C GLY A 994 -16.75 20.78 -3.44
N GLN A 995 -16.95 21.91 -4.12
CA GLN A 995 -16.04 23.08 -4.02
C GLN A 995 -16.35 24.03 -2.85
N ARG A 996 -17.60 24.02 -2.35
CA ARG A 996 -18.08 25.03 -1.39
C ARG A 996 -17.30 25.06 -0.07
N PHE A 997 -16.90 23.90 0.44
CA PHE A 997 -16.13 23.86 1.70
C PHE A 997 -14.76 24.52 1.52
N GLY A 998 -14.06 24.22 0.43
CA GLY A 998 -12.78 24.86 0.10
C GLY A 998 -12.91 26.39 -0.05
N ASP A 999 -14.00 26.85 -0.67
CA ASP A 999 -14.31 28.28 -0.77
C ASP A 999 -14.50 28.95 0.60
N ILE A 1000 -15.24 28.32 1.51
CA ILE A 1000 -15.43 28.79 2.88
C ILE A 1000 -14.10 28.90 3.63
N LEU A 1001 -13.22 27.91 3.47
CA LEU A 1001 -11.90 27.90 4.10
C LEU A 1001 -11.03 29.05 3.60
N ARG A 1002 -10.87 29.19 2.27
CA ARG A 1002 -9.99 30.21 1.67
C ARG A 1002 -10.50 31.63 1.82
N TRP A 1003 -11.80 31.84 1.92
CA TRP A 1003 -12.37 33.15 2.22
C TRP A 1003 -12.32 33.53 3.70
N LYS A 1004 -11.90 32.60 4.57
CA LYS A 1004 -11.98 32.75 6.03
C LYS A 1004 -13.40 33.08 6.49
N ARG A 1005 -14.38 32.29 6.04
CA ARG A 1005 -15.83 32.46 6.30
C ARG A 1005 -16.48 31.24 6.96
N GLY A 1006 -15.74 30.54 7.81
CA GLY A 1006 -16.16 29.33 8.51
C GLY A 1006 -17.37 29.50 9.41
N GLU A 1007 -17.64 30.71 9.89
CA GLU A 1007 -18.87 31.05 10.60
C GLU A 1007 -20.15 30.81 9.80
N LEU A 1008 -20.07 30.73 8.47
CA LEU A 1008 -21.20 30.35 7.63
C LEU A 1008 -21.68 28.92 7.91
N MET A 1009 -20.82 28.05 8.45
CA MET A 1009 -21.20 26.71 8.91
C MET A 1009 -22.04 26.72 10.19
N MET A 1010 -22.15 27.88 10.86
CA MET A 1010 -22.98 28.05 12.05
C MET A 1010 -24.39 28.56 11.73
N GLN A 1011 -24.68 28.87 10.46
CA GLN A 1011 -25.98 29.38 10.05
C GLN A 1011 -27.12 28.39 10.36
N GLU A 1012 -28.28 28.95 10.71
CA GLU A 1012 -29.52 28.19 10.82
C GLU A 1012 -29.84 27.53 9.47
N TRP A 1013 -30.14 26.24 9.51
CA TRP A 1013 -30.59 25.51 8.34
C TRP A 1013 -32.10 25.73 8.18
N ASN A 1014 -32.45 26.68 7.31
CA ASN A 1014 -33.84 27.05 7.04
C ASN A 1014 -34.39 26.48 5.73
N GLY A 1015 -35.69 26.20 5.71
CA GLY A 1015 -36.44 25.77 4.54
C GLY A 1015 -37.53 26.75 4.10
N PHE A 1016 -38.36 26.34 3.15
CA PHE A 1016 -39.39 27.22 2.60
C PHE A 1016 -40.42 27.65 3.66
N TYR A 1017 -41.16 28.71 3.34
CA TYR A 1017 -42.16 29.29 4.24
C TYR A 1017 -43.43 28.44 4.30
N VAL A 1018 -43.84 28.08 5.51
CA VAL A 1018 -45.11 27.40 5.80
C VAL A 1018 -46.11 28.43 6.36
N PRO A 1019 -47.25 28.65 5.70
CA PRO A 1019 -48.17 29.72 6.08
C PRO A 1019 -48.95 29.43 7.37
N ALA A 1020 -49.34 28.17 7.61
CA ALA A 1020 -50.06 27.75 8.81
C ALA A 1020 -49.99 26.22 8.98
N LEU A 1021 -50.24 25.74 10.21
CA LEU A 1021 -50.44 24.31 10.48
C LEU A 1021 -51.75 23.81 9.87
N ASN A 1022 -51.78 22.51 9.55
CA ASN A 1022 -52.94 21.78 9.04
C ASN A 1022 -53.52 22.35 7.74
N VAL A 1023 -52.71 23.08 6.96
CA VAL A 1023 -53.04 23.53 5.62
C VAL A 1023 -52.20 22.72 4.64
N ALA A 1024 -52.88 22.01 3.74
CA ALA A 1024 -52.22 21.25 2.69
C ALA A 1024 -51.68 22.18 1.60
N MET A 1025 -50.50 21.88 1.08
CA MET A 1025 -49.78 22.69 0.09
C MET A 1025 -49.51 21.86 -1.16
N ASP A 1026 -49.81 22.44 -2.31
CA ASP A 1026 -49.43 21.96 -3.63
C ASP A 1026 -48.10 22.63 -4.02
N LEU A 1027 -47.05 21.84 -4.13
CA LEU A 1027 -45.67 22.28 -4.37
C LEU A 1027 -45.31 22.31 -5.86
N ASN A 1028 -46.01 21.57 -6.71
CA ASN A 1028 -45.71 21.44 -8.16
C ASN A 1028 -46.80 22.03 -9.07
N GLU A 1029 -47.88 22.55 -8.50
CA GLU A 1029 -49.03 23.16 -9.18
C GLU A 1029 -49.82 22.22 -10.09
N ASP A 1030 -49.88 20.92 -9.75
CA ASP A 1030 -50.65 19.92 -10.49
C ASP A 1030 -52.11 19.76 -10.01
N GLY A 1031 -52.51 20.51 -8.97
CA GLY A 1031 -53.84 20.45 -8.36
C GLY A 1031 -53.99 19.35 -7.30
N ILE A 1032 -52.95 18.56 -7.05
CA ILE A 1032 -52.87 17.56 -5.98
C ILE A 1032 -52.08 18.17 -4.81
N MET A 1033 -52.57 17.97 -3.59
CA MET A 1033 -51.86 18.46 -2.40
C MET A 1033 -50.74 17.50 -2.00
N ASP A 1034 -49.53 18.02 -1.80
CA ASP A 1034 -48.32 17.22 -1.58
C ASP A 1034 -47.95 17.07 -0.10
N VAL A 1035 -48.07 18.15 0.67
CA VAL A 1035 -47.54 18.20 2.05
C VAL A 1035 -48.44 19.01 2.98
N ALA A 1036 -48.52 18.60 4.24
CA ALA A 1036 -49.12 19.38 5.32
C ALA A 1036 -48.26 19.28 6.59
N PHE A 1037 -48.15 20.39 7.32
CA PHE A 1037 -47.38 20.46 8.57
C PHE A 1037 -48.33 20.49 9.76
N TYR A 1038 -48.08 19.69 10.79
CA TYR A 1038 -48.98 19.56 11.94
C TYR A 1038 -48.23 19.46 13.26
N GLN A 1039 -48.96 19.69 14.35
CA GLN A 1039 -48.50 19.43 15.71
C GLN A 1039 -49.47 18.48 16.42
N GLY A 1040 -48.95 17.67 17.33
CA GLY A 1040 -49.70 16.63 18.04
C GLY A 1040 -49.26 15.21 17.70
N THR A 1041 -49.93 14.23 18.30
CA THR A 1041 -49.63 12.79 18.14
C THR A 1041 -50.28 12.18 16.90
N THR A 1042 -51.35 12.80 16.39
CA THR A 1042 -52.15 12.29 15.28
C THR A 1042 -52.19 13.34 14.18
N ALA A 1043 -51.87 12.93 12.95
CA ALA A 1043 -51.96 13.81 11.78
C ALA A 1043 -53.43 14.16 11.46
N PRO A 1044 -53.71 15.38 10.95
CA PRO A 1044 -55.05 15.73 10.51
C PRO A 1044 -55.47 14.91 9.27
N SER A 1045 -56.76 14.60 9.12
CA SER A 1045 -57.27 13.88 7.96
C SER A 1045 -57.58 14.85 6.81
N LEU A 1046 -56.55 15.32 6.10
CA LEU A 1046 -56.68 16.28 4.99
C LEU A 1046 -56.73 15.62 3.60
N GLY A 1047 -56.42 14.32 3.50
CA GLY A 1047 -56.38 13.57 2.25
C GLY A 1047 -55.41 12.39 2.30
N ALA A 1048 -55.63 11.38 1.45
CA ALA A 1048 -54.88 10.12 1.44
C ALA A 1048 -53.48 10.20 0.82
N ASN A 1049 -53.20 11.22 0.00
CA ASN A 1049 -51.95 11.36 -0.76
C ASN A 1049 -51.04 12.49 -0.25
N ILE A 1050 -51.35 13.05 0.93
CA ILE A 1050 -50.58 14.15 1.53
C ILE A 1050 -49.49 13.59 2.44
N THR A 1051 -48.27 14.10 2.30
CA THR A 1051 -47.19 13.84 3.26
C THR A 1051 -47.38 14.71 4.50
N TYR A 1052 -47.56 14.08 5.67
CA TYR A 1052 -47.72 14.81 6.93
C TYR A 1052 -46.38 14.94 7.66
N VAL A 1053 -45.92 16.17 7.86
CA VAL A 1053 -44.67 16.50 8.55
C VAL A 1053 -44.97 17.00 9.96
N ASN A 1054 -44.52 16.26 10.97
CA ASN A 1054 -44.71 16.65 12.36
C ASN A 1054 -43.70 17.72 12.77
N VAL A 1055 -44.17 18.90 13.12
CA VAL A 1055 -43.38 20.05 13.57
C VAL A 1055 -43.70 20.41 15.04
N SER A 1056 -44.17 19.43 15.81
CA SER A 1056 -44.34 19.58 17.26
C SER A 1056 -43.00 19.88 17.90
N PRO A 1057 -42.92 20.73 18.94
CA PRO A 1057 -41.68 20.97 19.67
C PRO A 1057 -41.01 19.70 20.20
N ARG A 1058 -41.80 18.64 20.45
CA ARG A 1058 -41.33 17.32 20.87
C ARG A 1058 -42.05 16.19 20.13
N ILE A 1059 -41.32 15.11 19.88
CA ILE A 1059 -41.86 13.82 19.42
C ILE A 1059 -41.54 12.79 20.51
N GLY A 1060 -42.58 12.35 21.22
CA GLY A 1060 -42.40 11.60 22.47
C GLY A 1060 -41.60 12.44 23.49
N ASN A 1061 -40.48 11.88 23.98
CA ASN A 1061 -39.61 12.57 24.94
C ASN A 1061 -38.46 13.37 24.28
N ALA A 1062 -38.28 13.26 22.96
CA ALA A 1062 -37.20 13.92 22.25
C ALA A 1062 -37.61 15.32 21.75
N VAL A 1063 -36.69 16.27 21.76
CA VAL A 1063 -36.85 17.54 21.05
C VAL A 1063 -36.92 17.23 19.56
N ASN A 1064 -37.91 17.78 18.88
CA ASN A 1064 -38.02 17.61 17.44
C ASN A 1064 -37.02 18.51 16.73
N SER A 1065 -36.19 17.92 15.88
CA SER A 1065 -35.22 18.66 15.09
C SER A 1065 -35.86 19.47 13.96
N GLN A 1066 -37.10 19.16 13.53
CA GLN A 1066 -37.81 19.89 12.47
C GLN A 1066 -38.94 20.74 13.05
N LEU A 1067 -38.79 22.07 12.99
CA LEU A 1067 -39.71 23.03 13.61
C LEU A 1067 -40.10 24.15 12.64
N LEU A 1068 -41.18 24.86 12.96
CA LEU A 1068 -41.50 26.14 12.31
C LEU A 1068 -40.96 27.30 13.14
N LYS A 1069 -40.36 28.29 12.46
CA LYS A 1069 -39.68 29.43 13.10
C LYS A 1069 -40.55 30.22 14.08
N ASN A 1070 -41.85 30.37 13.80
CA ASN A 1070 -42.80 31.08 14.67
C ASN A 1070 -43.74 30.12 15.42
N GLY A 1071 -43.37 28.84 15.57
CA GLY A 1071 -44.17 27.81 16.25
C GLY A 1071 -45.28 27.22 15.40
N THR A 1072 -46.17 28.04 14.82
CA THR A 1072 -47.33 27.59 14.01
C THR A 1072 -47.29 28.04 12.55
N SER A 1073 -46.33 28.87 12.18
CA SER A 1073 -46.06 29.37 10.82
C SER A 1073 -44.58 29.76 10.69
N GLY A 1074 -44.15 30.11 9.48
CA GLY A 1074 -42.79 30.59 9.23
C GLY A 1074 -41.93 29.61 8.46
N GLU A 1075 -40.63 29.90 8.37
CA GLU A 1075 -39.66 29.01 7.73
C GLU A 1075 -39.52 27.70 8.50
N LEU A 1076 -39.35 26.60 7.77
CA LEU A 1076 -38.86 25.37 8.37
C LEU A 1076 -37.47 25.59 8.95
N THR A 1077 -37.18 25.00 10.10
CA THR A 1077 -35.86 25.01 10.73
C THR A 1077 -35.46 23.57 11.06
N TRP A 1078 -34.17 23.27 10.92
CA TRP A 1078 -33.65 21.93 11.12
C TRP A 1078 -32.47 21.92 12.09
N MET A 1079 -32.46 20.97 13.03
CA MET A 1079 -31.33 20.66 13.95
C MET A 1079 -30.87 21.85 14.82
N ASN A 1080 -31.78 22.73 15.22
CA ASN A 1080 -31.45 23.90 16.05
C ASN A 1080 -31.19 23.58 17.53
N GLU A 1081 -31.61 22.39 17.98
CA GLU A 1081 -31.33 21.86 19.30
C GLU A 1081 -29.85 21.49 19.52
N ILE A 1082 -29.08 21.36 18.44
CA ILE A 1082 -27.64 21.10 18.48
C ILE A 1082 -26.88 22.41 18.23
N PRO A 1083 -26.12 22.93 19.21
CA PRO A 1083 -25.38 24.17 19.01
C PRO A 1083 -24.26 23.96 17.99
N ARG A 1084 -24.35 24.67 16.85
CA ARG A 1084 -23.32 24.69 15.82
C ARG A 1084 -22.18 25.60 16.25
N LYS A 1085 -20.94 25.11 16.18
CA LYS A 1085 -19.74 25.87 16.55
C LYS A 1085 -18.68 25.73 15.47
N TRP A 1086 -18.07 26.86 15.12
CA TRP A 1086 -16.87 26.90 14.30
C TRP A 1086 -15.69 27.37 15.15
N LEU A 1087 -14.59 26.63 15.12
CA LEU A 1087 -13.36 26.96 15.85
C LEU A 1087 -12.28 27.36 14.85
N GLU A 1088 -11.37 28.27 15.22
CA GLU A 1088 -10.27 28.70 14.34
C GLU A 1088 -9.45 27.52 13.79
N ARG A 1089 -9.24 26.48 14.60
CA ARG A 1089 -8.56 25.25 14.17
C ARG A 1089 -9.22 24.60 12.94
N ASN A 1090 -10.54 24.72 12.78
CA ASN A 1090 -11.29 24.08 11.69
C ASN A 1090 -10.97 24.70 10.31
N TYR A 1091 -10.28 25.84 10.25
CA TYR A 1091 -9.72 26.36 9.00
C TYR A 1091 -8.53 25.55 8.48
N TYR A 1092 -7.96 24.71 9.32
CA TYR A 1092 -6.80 23.88 9.03
C TYR A 1092 -7.17 22.41 9.21
N TYR A 1093 -6.67 21.55 8.33
CA TYR A 1093 -6.73 20.12 8.57
C TYR A 1093 -5.73 19.73 9.67
N PRO A 1094 -6.03 18.74 10.54
CA PRO A 1094 -5.02 18.19 11.41
C PRO A 1094 -3.90 17.60 10.56
N ILE A 1095 -2.66 17.94 10.88
CA ILE A 1095 -1.49 17.33 10.24
C ILE A 1095 -1.49 15.86 10.64
N PRO A 1096 -1.57 14.91 9.68
CA PRO A 1096 -1.61 13.49 9.99
C PRO A 1096 -0.41 13.09 10.84
N LEU A 1097 -0.62 12.19 11.79
CA LEU A 1097 0.45 11.73 12.70
C LEU A 1097 1.67 11.22 11.91
N ASN A 1098 1.44 10.53 10.79
CA ASN A 1098 2.53 10.05 9.94
C ASN A 1098 3.35 11.19 9.32
N ASP A 1099 2.72 12.31 8.98
CA ASP A 1099 3.40 13.48 8.40
C ASP A 1099 4.17 14.25 9.47
N PHE A 1100 3.58 14.40 10.67
CA PHE A 1100 4.29 14.86 11.86
C PHE A 1100 5.52 13.99 12.18
N GLN A 1101 5.39 12.67 12.09
CA GLN A 1101 6.49 11.72 12.28
C GLN A 1101 7.55 11.79 11.17
N ARG A 1102 7.14 12.08 9.93
CA ARG A 1102 8.05 12.21 8.77
C ARG A 1102 8.83 13.52 8.81
N ASN A 1103 8.21 14.60 9.25
CA ASN A 1103 8.84 15.90 9.43
C ASN A 1103 8.40 16.51 10.77
N PRO A 1104 9.14 16.22 11.85
CA PRO A 1104 8.84 16.74 13.19
C PRO A 1104 8.79 18.27 13.28
N ASN A 1105 9.36 18.98 12.29
CA ASN A 1105 9.31 20.45 12.23
C ASN A 1105 7.96 21.00 11.72
N LEU A 1106 7.05 20.17 11.20
CA LEU A 1106 5.73 20.62 10.75
C LEU A 1106 4.87 21.15 11.91
N GLY A 1107 5.17 20.75 13.15
CA GLY A 1107 4.30 21.02 14.30
C GLY A 1107 2.91 20.40 14.10
N GLN A 1108 1.97 20.73 14.97
CA GLN A 1108 0.55 20.54 14.70
C GLN A 1108 -0.10 21.91 14.50
N ASN A 1109 -1.13 21.98 13.66
CA ASN A 1109 -1.93 23.19 13.53
C ASN A 1109 -2.58 23.52 14.88
N THR A 1110 -2.51 24.77 15.30
CA THR A 1110 -2.99 25.21 16.61
C THR A 1110 -4.45 24.80 16.85
N GLY A 1111 -4.72 24.19 18.01
CA GLY A 1111 -6.02 23.67 18.41
C GLY A 1111 -6.29 22.21 18.02
N TRP A 1112 -5.41 21.57 17.24
CA TRP A 1112 -5.46 20.15 16.89
C TRP A 1112 -4.47 19.28 17.69
N GLU A 1113 -3.82 19.84 18.72
CA GLU A 1113 -2.79 19.16 19.51
C GLU A 1113 -3.27 17.92 20.29
#